data_AF-A0A816VK34-F1
#
_entry.id   AF-A0A816VK34-F1
#
_cell.length_a   1.000
_cell.length_b   1.000
_cell.length_c   1.000
_cell.angle_alpha   90.00
_cell.angle_beta   90.00
_cell.angle_gamma   90.00
#
_symmetry.space_group_name_H-M   'P 1'
#
loop_
_entity.id
_entity.type
_entity.pdbx_description
1 polymer ?
#
loop_
_entity_poly.entity_id
_entity_poly.type
_entity_poly.pdbx_seq_one_letter_code
_entity_poly.pdbx_strand_id
1 'polypeptide(L)'
;MEKGHYTFMKDATLAPTYASFEYILIGGGTSGCALAATLSQNARVLVIERGGSPYDNPTASDLGNFANTLFNITPNSWSQLFISEDGVYNTRARVLGGGSVINAGFYTRAGDDYVEEAEWEREEVEAAYEWVEKKLVFEPHVMGWQTAFKDGLLEAGVNPYNGFTYDHIYGTKIDGTIFDGAGHRHTAANLLEYANPDNIVVYLHASVQKILFTKTGFYGFMKNATLAPTYARFDYIVIGGGTSGCSLAATLSQNASVLVLERGGSPYDNPRATDIENFANTLLNITPNSWSQPFISEDGVLNTRARVLGGDSVLNAGFYSRAEEYYVKEAEWEMEEVEAAYEWVERKLVFEPQVTGWQSALKDGLLEAGVLPYNGFTFKHIIGTKIGGSTFDSAGHKHSAADLLEYANPDKIAVYLHATVHKILFTTKGNQRPKAYGVIYQDADGMFHKVELAENAMNEVILSAGALGSPQLLMLSGVGPRAHLEAQGVDPVVIDHPMVGQGMGDNPMNSVIVPSPQPVELSLPQVVGITRFGNFIEGFSGLSLSYNLTRMFFETRLSTQSITSFINSSDFQLNLIEIDGVIFQKVDGPFSRGYLELRNTNPDDNPSVTFNYYQEPEDLEKCVKGLETIIEVINSNAFSKYKYLNATGRELLNRMLGLPTNLRPRHVTSVFNLRQFCIDTVMSVWHYHGGCQVGRVVDKDYKVLGIDALRVIDGSTFLKSPGTNPQATVMMLGRYMGQKILRERNASGEKRD
;
A
#
# COMPACT_ATOMS: atom_id res chain seq x y z
N MET A 1 -17.53 37.70 -38.31
CA MET A 1 -17.33 37.46 -36.87
C MET A 1 -17.84 38.70 -36.15
N GLU A 2 -19.00 38.64 -35.53
CA GLU A 2 -19.35 39.64 -34.50
C GLU A 2 -18.36 39.44 -33.35
N LYS A 3 -17.67 40.51 -32.93
CA LYS A 3 -16.71 40.45 -31.83
C LYS A 3 -17.41 39.86 -30.59
N GLY A 4 -16.93 38.74 -30.09
CA GLY A 4 -17.39 38.14 -28.83
C GLY A 4 -18.16 36.82 -28.93
N HIS A 5 -18.77 36.47 -30.07
CA HIS A 5 -19.41 35.15 -30.21
C HIS A 5 -18.44 34.12 -30.80
N TYR A 6 -17.78 33.35 -29.92
CA TYR A 6 -16.92 32.23 -30.33
C TYR A 6 -17.75 31.05 -30.85
N THR A 7 -17.31 30.42 -31.95
CA THR A 7 -18.03 29.29 -32.59
C THR A 7 -18.13 28.04 -31.70
N PHE A 8 -17.21 27.90 -30.75
CA PHE A 8 -17.19 26.82 -29.76
C PHE A 8 -18.12 27.08 -28.56
N MET A 9 -18.71 28.27 -28.45
CA MET A 9 -19.66 28.62 -27.39
C MET A 9 -21.09 28.27 -27.82
N LYS A 10 -21.77 27.48 -26.98
CA LYS A 10 -23.10 26.93 -27.28
C LYS A 10 -23.97 26.98 -26.03
N ASP A 11 -25.27 27.07 -26.23
CA ASP A 11 -26.23 26.84 -25.15
C ASP A 11 -26.24 25.36 -24.73
N ALA A 12 -26.43 25.08 -23.44
CA ALA A 12 -26.49 23.73 -22.90
C ALA A 12 -27.56 22.84 -23.58
N THR A 13 -28.61 23.43 -24.15
CA THR A 13 -29.63 22.70 -24.92
C THR A 13 -29.08 22.00 -26.16
N LEU A 14 -27.91 22.42 -26.65
CA LEU A 14 -27.20 21.79 -27.76
C LEU A 14 -26.17 20.75 -27.30
N ALA A 15 -26.07 20.49 -26.00
CA ALA A 15 -25.14 19.49 -25.47
C ALA A 15 -25.62 18.06 -25.76
N PRO A 16 -24.72 17.14 -26.14
CA PRO A 16 -25.06 15.73 -26.23
C PRO A 16 -25.34 15.17 -24.83
N THR A 17 -26.16 14.12 -24.76
CA THR A 17 -26.45 13.42 -23.50
C THR A 17 -25.22 12.71 -22.91
N TYR A 18 -24.22 12.41 -23.76
CA TYR A 18 -22.94 11.83 -23.39
C TYR A 18 -21.82 12.34 -24.30
N ALA A 19 -20.70 12.74 -23.71
CA ALA A 19 -19.47 13.09 -24.43
C ALA A 19 -18.25 12.89 -23.51
N SER A 20 -17.10 12.60 -24.12
CA SER A 20 -15.81 12.47 -23.44
C SER A 20 -14.88 13.62 -23.80
N PHE A 21 -14.13 14.10 -22.80
CA PHE A 21 -13.13 15.15 -22.89
C PHE A 21 -11.93 14.76 -22.03
N GLU A 22 -10.76 15.30 -22.35
CA GLU A 22 -9.56 15.09 -21.54
C GLU A 22 -9.61 15.95 -20.27
N TYR A 23 -10.16 17.17 -20.40
CA TYR A 23 -10.40 18.06 -19.27
C TYR A 23 -11.85 18.58 -19.27
N ILE A 24 -12.49 18.54 -18.11
CA ILE A 24 -13.81 19.13 -17.86
C ILE A 24 -13.64 20.22 -16.80
N LEU A 25 -13.83 21.47 -17.22
CA LEU A 25 -13.74 22.66 -16.37
C LEU A 25 -15.14 23.05 -15.95
N ILE A 26 -15.38 23.01 -14.64
CA ILE A 26 -16.67 23.39 -14.05
C ILE A 26 -16.58 24.85 -13.62
N GLY A 27 -17.16 25.73 -14.42
CA GLY A 27 -17.14 27.19 -14.24
C GLY A 27 -16.11 27.87 -15.15
N GLY A 28 -16.59 28.80 -15.98
CA GLY A 28 -15.74 29.65 -16.81
C GLY A 28 -15.42 30.97 -16.11
N GLY A 29 -14.99 30.90 -14.85
CA GLY A 29 -14.68 32.08 -14.03
C GLY A 29 -13.40 32.81 -14.44
N THR A 30 -12.85 33.63 -13.54
CA THR A 30 -11.63 34.41 -13.76
C THR A 30 -10.43 33.55 -14.12
N SER A 31 -10.23 32.42 -13.42
CA SER A 31 -9.20 31.43 -13.75
C SER A 31 -9.67 30.42 -14.80
N GLY A 32 -10.96 30.06 -14.81
CA GLY A 32 -11.52 29.02 -15.68
C GLY A 32 -11.32 29.32 -17.16
N CYS A 33 -11.48 30.58 -17.59
CA CYS A 33 -11.24 30.98 -18.98
C CYS A 33 -9.75 30.90 -19.37
N ALA A 34 -8.85 31.33 -18.49
CA ALA A 34 -7.40 31.25 -18.70
C ALA A 34 -6.92 29.79 -18.80
N LEU A 35 -7.41 28.95 -17.89
CA LEU A 35 -7.10 27.51 -17.87
C LEU A 35 -7.63 26.82 -19.13
N ALA A 36 -8.85 27.13 -19.55
CA ALA A 36 -9.44 26.56 -20.76
C ALA A 36 -8.64 26.92 -22.01
N ALA A 37 -8.27 28.20 -22.15
CA ALA A 37 -7.47 28.68 -23.27
C ALA A 37 -6.11 27.98 -23.35
N THR A 38 -5.45 27.81 -22.21
CA THR A 38 -4.15 27.13 -22.10
C THR A 38 -4.24 25.64 -22.41
N LEU A 39 -5.15 24.92 -21.76
CA LEU A 39 -5.31 23.47 -21.97
C LEU A 39 -5.75 23.12 -23.40
N SER A 40 -6.59 23.96 -24.02
CA SER A 40 -7.10 23.71 -25.37
C SER A 40 -6.01 23.66 -26.45
N GLN A 41 -4.82 24.22 -26.19
CA GLN A 41 -3.71 24.14 -27.14
C GLN A 41 -3.33 22.69 -27.46
N ASN A 42 -3.39 21.81 -26.45
CA ASN A 42 -2.88 20.44 -26.55
C ASN A 42 -3.89 19.36 -26.14
N ALA A 43 -5.11 19.73 -25.71
CA ALA A 43 -6.10 18.78 -25.22
C ALA A 43 -7.54 19.19 -25.56
N ARG A 44 -8.45 18.21 -25.59
CA ARG A 44 -9.89 18.41 -25.73
C ARG A 44 -10.51 18.86 -24.40
N VAL A 45 -10.96 20.09 -24.38
CA VAL A 45 -11.46 20.78 -23.18
C VAL A 45 -12.96 21.04 -23.30
N LEU A 46 -13.70 20.70 -22.25
CA LEU A 46 -15.07 21.14 -22.03
C LEU A 46 -15.11 22.19 -20.91
N VAL A 47 -15.75 23.33 -21.16
CA VAL A 47 -16.11 24.30 -20.12
C VAL A 47 -17.62 24.28 -19.92
N ILE A 48 -18.05 24.14 -18.67
CA ILE A 48 -19.46 24.16 -18.27
C ILE A 48 -19.70 25.41 -17.43
N GLU A 49 -20.46 26.37 -17.96
CA GLU A 49 -20.77 27.62 -17.28
C GLU A 49 -22.28 27.72 -17.00
N ARG A 50 -22.63 28.05 -15.75
CA ARG A 50 -24.03 28.16 -15.30
C ARG A 50 -24.70 29.43 -15.81
N GLY A 51 -23.95 30.50 -16.02
CA GLY A 51 -24.42 31.76 -16.56
C GLY A 51 -24.47 31.82 -18.08
N GLY A 52 -24.84 33.00 -18.58
CA GLY A 52 -24.79 33.36 -20.00
C GLY A 52 -23.45 33.96 -20.42
N SER A 53 -23.43 34.62 -21.57
CA SER A 53 -22.24 35.24 -22.13
C SER A 53 -22.16 36.74 -21.79
N PRO A 54 -20.98 37.30 -21.45
CA PRO A 54 -20.83 38.74 -21.29
C PRO A 54 -21.00 39.50 -22.62
N TYR A 55 -20.92 38.78 -23.76
CA TYR A 55 -21.06 39.36 -25.10
C TYR A 55 -22.52 39.57 -25.52
N ASP A 56 -23.49 38.99 -24.80
CA ASP A 56 -24.92 39.19 -25.06
C ASP A 56 -25.34 40.64 -24.76
N ASN A 57 -24.62 41.33 -23.88
CA ASN A 57 -24.82 42.75 -23.58
C ASN A 57 -23.48 43.44 -23.24
N PRO A 58 -22.63 43.74 -24.25
CA PRO A 58 -21.25 44.17 -24.02
C PRO A 58 -21.08 45.42 -23.14
N THR A 59 -22.08 46.30 -23.10
CA THR A 59 -22.02 47.56 -22.33
C THR A 59 -22.53 47.42 -20.89
N ALA A 60 -23.13 46.29 -20.52
CA ALA A 60 -23.70 46.09 -19.20
C ALA A 60 -22.66 46.22 -18.08
N SER A 61 -21.42 45.83 -18.34
CA SER A 61 -20.34 45.87 -17.36
C SER A 61 -19.34 47.01 -17.56
N ASP A 62 -19.55 47.88 -18.55
CA ASP A 62 -18.70 49.06 -18.78
C ASP A 62 -18.66 49.97 -17.55
N LEU A 63 -17.64 50.83 -17.47
CA LEU A 63 -17.35 51.63 -16.27
C LEU A 63 -18.58 52.39 -15.74
N GLY A 64 -19.40 52.94 -16.65
CA GLY A 64 -20.63 53.67 -16.30
C GLY A 64 -21.80 52.80 -15.83
N ASN A 65 -21.79 51.49 -16.14
CA ASN A 65 -22.87 50.54 -15.82
C ASN A 65 -22.48 49.52 -14.74
N PHE A 66 -21.22 49.50 -14.29
CA PHE A 66 -20.70 48.59 -13.28
C PHE A 66 -21.64 48.45 -12.06
N ALA A 67 -22.05 49.55 -11.44
CA ALA A 67 -22.90 49.51 -10.25
C ALA A 67 -24.29 48.91 -10.56
N ASN A 68 -24.88 49.25 -11.70
CA ASN A 68 -26.16 48.71 -12.13
C ASN A 68 -26.09 47.19 -12.26
N THR A 69 -25.02 46.66 -12.86
CA THR A 69 -24.83 45.22 -13.04
C THR A 69 -24.50 44.51 -11.73
N LEU A 70 -23.63 45.08 -10.89
CA LEU A 70 -23.28 44.52 -9.59
C LEU A 70 -24.51 44.39 -8.67
N PHE A 71 -25.39 45.40 -8.64
CA PHE A 71 -26.58 45.44 -7.78
C PHE A 71 -27.86 44.90 -8.45
N ASN A 72 -27.78 44.37 -9.68
CA ASN A 72 -28.94 43.77 -10.34
C ASN A 72 -29.26 42.40 -9.72
N ILE A 73 -30.37 42.34 -8.98
CA ILE A 73 -30.86 41.13 -8.29
C ILE A 73 -31.91 40.35 -9.09
N THR A 74 -32.12 40.68 -10.37
CA THR A 74 -33.12 39.95 -11.18
C THR A 74 -32.72 38.47 -11.36
N PRO A 75 -33.68 37.55 -11.48
CA PRO A 75 -33.39 36.11 -11.55
C PRO A 75 -32.43 35.68 -12.65
N ASN A 76 -32.25 36.48 -13.71
CA ASN A 76 -31.37 36.22 -14.85
C ASN A 76 -30.15 37.17 -14.92
N SER A 77 -29.94 37.98 -13.87
CA SER A 77 -28.79 38.88 -13.79
C SER A 77 -27.46 38.11 -13.79
N TRP A 78 -26.42 38.72 -14.34
CA TRP A 78 -25.03 38.27 -14.21
C TRP A 78 -24.52 38.35 -12.76
N SER A 79 -25.16 39.17 -11.94
CA SER A 79 -24.95 39.24 -10.50
C SER A 79 -25.97 38.35 -9.76
N GLN A 80 -25.48 37.57 -8.79
CA GLN A 80 -26.32 36.82 -7.86
C GLN A 80 -26.01 37.26 -6.43
N LEU A 81 -26.98 37.94 -5.80
CA LEU A 81 -26.92 38.29 -4.38
C LEU A 81 -26.99 37.03 -3.50
N PHE A 82 -26.18 36.99 -2.46
CA PHE A 82 -26.32 36.08 -1.33
C PHE A 82 -26.00 36.81 -0.03
N ILE A 83 -26.50 36.28 1.08
CA ILE A 83 -26.22 36.82 2.42
C ILE A 83 -25.46 35.71 3.15
N SER A 84 -24.27 36.01 3.65
CA SER A 84 -23.50 35.08 4.46
C SER A 84 -24.18 34.84 5.82
N GLU A 85 -23.79 33.79 6.54
CA GLU A 85 -24.45 33.39 7.80
C GLU A 85 -24.37 34.47 8.89
N ASP A 86 -23.38 35.36 8.82
CA ASP A 86 -23.19 36.52 9.68
C ASP A 86 -23.99 37.77 9.22
N GLY A 87 -24.78 37.67 8.15
CA GLY A 87 -25.67 38.73 7.68
C GLY A 87 -25.05 39.70 6.67
N VAL A 88 -23.86 39.43 6.13
CA VAL A 88 -23.20 40.32 5.16
C VAL A 88 -23.73 40.08 3.74
N TYR A 89 -24.17 41.16 3.10
CA TYR A 89 -24.60 41.14 1.70
C TYR A 89 -23.38 40.97 0.80
N ASN A 90 -23.42 39.92 -0.01
CA ASN A 90 -22.38 39.58 -0.96
C ASN A 90 -22.97 39.32 -2.34
N THR A 91 -22.14 39.46 -3.37
CA THR A 91 -22.53 39.18 -4.74
C THR A 91 -21.53 38.23 -5.37
N ARG A 92 -22.04 37.20 -6.07
CA ARG A 92 -21.22 36.34 -6.92
C ARG A 92 -21.62 36.47 -8.38
N ALA A 93 -20.66 36.29 -9.27
CA ALA A 93 -20.91 36.26 -10.71
C ALA A 93 -21.63 34.97 -11.14
N ARG A 94 -22.50 35.11 -12.14
CA ARG A 94 -23.18 34.04 -12.86
C ARG A 94 -23.17 34.39 -14.36
N VAL A 95 -21.99 34.36 -14.94
CA VAL A 95 -21.68 34.74 -16.32
C VAL A 95 -20.27 34.26 -16.65
N LEU A 96 -20.02 33.90 -17.91
CA LEU A 96 -18.68 33.58 -18.39
C LEU A 96 -17.71 34.75 -18.16
N GLY A 97 -16.51 34.48 -17.67
CA GLY A 97 -15.55 35.48 -17.18
C GLY A 97 -15.65 35.74 -15.67
N GLY A 98 -16.72 35.28 -15.01
CA GLY A 98 -16.88 35.29 -13.56
C GLY A 98 -16.78 36.70 -12.94
N GLY A 99 -16.07 36.80 -11.82
CA GLY A 99 -15.93 38.04 -11.05
C GLY A 99 -15.36 39.22 -11.86
N SER A 100 -14.57 38.96 -12.90
CA SER A 100 -14.05 40.01 -13.78
C SER A 100 -15.15 40.78 -14.53
N VAL A 101 -16.37 40.25 -14.63
CA VAL A 101 -17.51 40.95 -15.25
C VAL A 101 -18.17 41.95 -14.28
N ILE A 102 -18.08 41.71 -12.98
CA ILE A 102 -18.86 42.45 -11.97
C ILE A 102 -18.02 43.11 -10.88
N ASN A 103 -16.69 42.93 -10.85
CA ASN A 103 -15.81 43.59 -9.88
C ASN A 103 -15.57 45.08 -10.23
N ALA A 104 -14.91 45.82 -9.34
CA ALA A 104 -14.56 47.22 -9.59
C ALA A 104 -13.43 47.44 -10.63
N GLY A 105 -12.93 46.36 -11.25
CA GLY A 105 -11.98 46.40 -12.34
C GLY A 105 -10.52 46.73 -11.98
N PHE A 106 -10.19 46.83 -10.69
CA PHE A 106 -8.81 46.99 -10.21
C PHE A 106 -8.03 45.68 -10.38
N TYR A 107 -6.81 45.76 -10.91
CA TYR A 107 -5.93 44.63 -11.16
C TYR A 107 -4.60 44.84 -10.43
N THR A 108 -4.08 43.79 -9.81
CA THR A 108 -2.80 43.79 -9.07
C THR A 108 -2.21 42.38 -9.09
N ARG A 109 -0.88 42.24 -9.08
CA ARG A 109 -0.19 40.96 -8.92
C ARG A 109 -0.26 40.50 -7.45
N ALA A 110 0.02 39.23 -7.20
CA ALA A 110 0.20 38.72 -5.84
C ALA A 110 1.48 39.26 -5.21
N GLY A 111 1.54 39.28 -3.87
CA GLY A 111 2.77 39.56 -3.15
C GLY A 111 3.77 38.41 -3.28
N ASP A 112 5.05 38.74 -3.18
CA ASP A 112 6.14 37.75 -3.22
C ASP A 112 6.01 36.72 -2.10
N ASP A 113 5.56 37.15 -0.93
CA ASP A 113 5.28 36.30 0.23
C ASP A 113 4.19 35.26 -0.07
N TYR A 114 3.15 35.65 -0.79
CA TYR A 114 2.10 34.72 -1.22
C TYR A 114 2.61 33.71 -2.25
N VAL A 115 3.43 34.14 -3.20
CA VAL A 115 4.04 33.25 -4.22
C VAL A 115 4.96 32.22 -3.54
N GLU A 116 5.72 32.65 -2.53
CA GLU A 116 6.58 31.77 -1.73
C GLU A 116 5.77 30.80 -0.86
N GLU A 117 4.73 31.27 -0.16
CA GLU A 117 3.87 30.42 0.67
C GLU A 117 3.09 29.40 -0.16
N ALA A 118 2.70 29.76 -1.38
CA ALA A 118 2.04 28.87 -2.32
C ALA A 118 3.00 27.87 -3.01
N GLU A 119 4.32 28.00 -2.75
CA GLU A 119 5.38 27.20 -3.38
C GLU A 119 5.32 27.24 -4.92
N TRP A 120 4.99 28.41 -5.49
CA TRP A 120 4.89 28.57 -6.94
C TRP A 120 6.23 28.99 -7.55
N GLU A 121 6.55 28.38 -8.70
CA GLU A 121 7.76 28.71 -9.46
C GLU A 121 7.68 30.14 -10.02
N ARG A 122 8.56 31.02 -9.55
CA ARG A 122 8.51 32.46 -9.81
C ARG A 122 8.51 32.81 -11.29
N GLU A 123 9.29 32.10 -12.11
CA GLU A 123 9.37 32.32 -13.56
C GLU A 123 8.05 31.99 -14.26
N GLU A 124 7.34 30.95 -13.81
CA GLU A 124 6.04 30.56 -14.38
C GLU A 124 4.94 31.55 -14.00
N VAL A 125 4.98 32.06 -12.77
CA VAL A 125 4.05 33.08 -12.26
C VAL A 125 4.20 34.38 -13.06
N GLU A 126 5.43 34.84 -13.28
CA GLU A 126 5.73 36.05 -14.06
C GLU A 126 5.20 35.91 -15.50
N ALA A 127 5.50 34.77 -16.15
CA ALA A 127 5.03 34.49 -17.51
C ALA A 127 3.49 34.45 -17.60
N ALA A 128 2.81 33.92 -16.58
CA ALA A 128 1.36 33.90 -16.50
C ALA A 128 0.77 35.31 -16.35
N TYR A 129 1.38 36.16 -15.53
CA TYR A 129 0.97 37.56 -15.38
C TYR A 129 1.10 38.33 -16.69
N GLU A 130 2.26 38.28 -17.34
CA GLU A 130 2.48 38.93 -18.63
C GLU A 130 1.46 38.48 -19.70
N TRP A 131 1.12 37.19 -19.71
CA TRP A 131 0.14 36.62 -20.62
C TRP A 131 -1.27 37.19 -20.41
N VAL A 132 -1.71 37.35 -19.15
CA VAL A 132 -3.01 37.95 -18.80
C VAL A 132 -3.01 39.46 -19.08
N GLU A 133 -1.98 40.17 -18.60
CA GLU A 133 -1.84 41.62 -18.66
C GLU A 133 -1.91 42.13 -20.10
N LYS A 134 -1.21 41.44 -21.01
CA LYS A 134 -1.20 41.73 -22.44
C LYS A 134 -2.60 41.83 -23.06
N LYS A 135 -3.57 41.11 -22.52
CA LYS A 135 -4.93 41.03 -23.10
C LYS A 135 -5.95 41.87 -22.37
N LEU A 136 -5.88 41.92 -21.04
CA LEU A 136 -6.99 42.42 -20.21
C LEU A 136 -6.69 43.72 -19.48
N VAL A 137 -5.42 44.07 -19.27
CA VAL A 137 -5.04 45.07 -18.27
C VAL A 137 -4.46 46.31 -18.95
N PHE A 138 -4.87 47.47 -18.47
CA PHE A 138 -4.48 48.79 -18.96
C PHE A 138 -3.97 49.65 -17.81
N GLU A 139 -3.15 50.65 -18.13
CA GLU A 139 -2.83 51.73 -17.20
C GLU A 139 -4.03 52.68 -17.10
N PRO A 140 -4.55 52.97 -15.89
CA PRO A 140 -5.74 53.78 -15.73
C PRO A 140 -5.44 55.27 -15.96
N HIS A 141 -6.41 55.99 -16.53
CA HIS A 141 -6.35 57.45 -16.57
C HIS A 141 -6.76 58.04 -15.21
N VAL A 142 -5.78 58.47 -14.40
CA VAL A 142 -6.02 59.04 -13.07
C VAL A 142 -6.67 60.43 -13.18
N MET A 143 -7.92 60.54 -12.75
CA MET A 143 -8.72 61.78 -12.79
C MET A 143 -8.63 62.57 -11.47
N GLY A 144 -9.17 63.79 -11.44
CA GLY A 144 -9.01 64.73 -10.33
C GLY A 144 -9.36 64.18 -8.94
N TRP A 145 -10.38 63.33 -8.81
CA TRP A 145 -10.71 62.71 -7.51
C TRP A 145 -9.65 61.69 -7.07
N GLN A 146 -9.23 60.81 -7.98
CA GLN A 146 -8.17 59.83 -7.71
C GLN A 146 -6.82 60.49 -7.44
N THR A 147 -6.51 61.60 -8.13
CA THR A 147 -5.32 62.41 -7.83
C THR A 147 -5.38 62.98 -6.42
N ALA A 148 -6.50 63.59 -6.03
CA ALA A 148 -6.68 64.11 -4.68
C ALA A 148 -6.62 63.02 -3.61
N PHE A 149 -7.18 61.84 -3.89
CA PHE A 149 -7.11 60.69 -2.99
C PHE A 149 -5.66 60.19 -2.82
N LYS A 150 -4.92 60.03 -3.93
CA LYS A 150 -3.50 59.67 -3.92
C LYS A 150 -2.66 60.68 -3.13
N ASP A 151 -2.85 61.97 -3.37
CA ASP A 151 -2.11 63.02 -2.67
C ASP A 151 -2.46 63.04 -1.17
N GLY A 152 -3.74 62.87 -0.83
CA GLY A 152 -4.18 62.74 0.56
C GLY A 152 -3.60 61.53 1.29
N LEU A 153 -3.41 60.38 0.62
CA LEU A 153 -2.72 59.22 1.20
C LEU A 153 -1.26 59.54 1.52
N LEU A 154 -0.57 60.26 0.64
CA LEU A 154 0.82 60.67 0.85
C LEU A 154 0.95 61.67 2.00
N GLU A 155 0.03 62.64 2.09
CA GLU A 155 -0.06 63.60 3.19
C GLU A 155 -0.37 62.91 4.53
N ALA A 156 -1.19 61.86 4.52
CA ALA A 156 -1.49 61.04 5.69
C ALA A 156 -0.33 60.11 6.10
N GLY A 157 0.79 60.12 5.37
CA GLY A 157 1.99 59.36 5.71
C GLY A 157 2.12 57.99 5.03
N VAL A 158 1.23 57.63 4.11
CA VAL A 158 1.27 56.34 3.37
C VAL A 158 2.31 56.41 2.24
N ASN A 159 3.58 56.47 2.63
CA ASN A 159 4.74 56.59 1.74
C ASN A 159 5.45 55.23 1.58
N PRO A 160 6.23 55.00 0.50
CA PRO A 160 6.52 55.92 -0.60
C PRO A 160 5.41 55.99 -1.67
N TYR A 161 5.52 56.96 -2.59
CA TYR A 161 4.77 56.93 -3.86
C TYR A 161 5.54 56.10 -4.88
N ASN A 162 4.98 54.97 -5.29
CA ASN A 162 5.65 54.02 -6.19
C ASN A 162 5.29 54.21 -7.67
N GLY A 163 4.50 55.21 -8.02
CA GLY A 163 4.04 55.41 -9.40
C GLY A 163 3.06 54.33 -9.85
N PHE A 164 3.05 54.06 -11.16
CA PHE A 164 2.28 52.96 -11.74
C PHE A 164 3.07 51.66 -11.68
N THR A 165 2.49 50.62 -11.07
CA THR A 165 3.06 49.25 -11.08
C THR A 165 2.00 48.21 -10.76
N TYR A 166 2.09 47.05 -11.41
CA TYR A 166 1.28 45.87 -11.10
C TYR A 166 1.72 45.17 -9.81
N ASP A 167 2.96 45.38 -9.36
CA ASP A 167 3.56 44.63 -8.26
C ASP A 167 2.94 44.98 -6.91
N HIS A 168 2.62 43.98 -6.09
CA HIS A 168 2.07 44.20 -4.76
C HIS A 168 3.17 44.67 -3.79
N ILE A 169 3.34 45.99 -3.69
CA ILE A 169 4.40 46.60 -2.88
C ILE A 169 3.85 47.60 -1.87
N TYR A 170 4.59 47.76 -0.76
CA TYR A 170 4.28 48.71 0.29
C TYR A 170 4.33 50.17 -0.20
N GLY A 171 3.29 50.95 0.15
CA GLY A 171 3.19 52.38 -0.17
C GLY A 171 1.97 52.73 -1.03
N THR A 172 1.91 54.00 -1.46
CA THR A 172 0.86 54.49 -2.36
C THR A 172 1.26 54.23 -3.81
N LYS A 173 0.40 53.59 -4.61
CA LYS A 173 0.65 53.31 -6.02
C LYS A 173 -0.60 53.49 -6.89
N ILE A 174 -0.39 53.56 -8.20
CA ILE A 174 -1.42 53.42 -9.23
C ILE A 174 -1.29 52.00 -9.79
N ASP A 175 -2.39 51.28 -9.90
CA ASP A 175 -2.38 49.87 -10.32
C ASP A 175 -3.16 49.68 -11.63
N GLY A 176 -3.15 48.46 -12.16
CA GLY A 176 -3.83 48.12 -13.40
C GLY A 176 -5.36 48.26 -13.32
N THR A 177 -5.97 48.45 -14.48
CA THR A 177 -7.42 48.41 -14.66
C THR A 177 -7.80 47.49 -15.81
N ILE A 178 -8.93 46.80 -15.72
CA ILE A 178 -9.49 46.02 -16.84
C ILE A 178 -10.43 46.83 -17.74
N PHE A 179 -10.51 48.14 -17.51
CA PHE A 179 -11.24 49.06 -18.39
C PHE A 179 -10.27 49.75 -19.35
N ASP A 180 -10.61 49.77 -20.64
CA ASP A 180 -9.82 50.53 -21.61
C ASP A 180 -10.10 52.04 -21.53
N GLY A 181 -9.39 52.83 -22.35
CA GLY A 181 -9.52 54.29 -22.36
C GLY A 181 -10.91 54.82 -22.75
N ALA A 182 -11.78 53.99 -23.33
CA ALA A 182 -13.18 54.32 -23.61
C ALA A 182 -14.14 53.91 -22.48
N GLY A 183 -13.62 53.26 -21.43
CA GLY A 183 -14.40 52.72 -20.31
C GLY A 183 -15.02 51.36 -20.61
N HIS A 184 -14.63 50.70 -21.69
CA HIS A 184 -15.11 49.35 -22.00
C HIS A 184 -14.38 48.32 -21.15
N ARG A 185 -15.12 47.35 -20.62
CA ARG A 185 -14.55 46.29 -19.78
C ARG A 185 -13.99 45.13 -20.62
N HIS A 186 -12.78 44.70 -20.28
CA HIS A 186 -12.15 43.47 -20.77
C HIS A 186 -12.19 42.42 -19.67
N THR A 187 -12.87 41.30 -19.92
CA THR A 187 -13.14 40.27 -18.91
C THR A 187 -12.27 39.05 -19.15
N ALA A 188 -12.17 38.15 -18.17
CA ALA A 188 -11.47 36.89 -18.35
C ALA A 188 -12.00 36.06 -19.52
N ALA A 189 -13.27 36.24 -19.93
CA ALA A 189 -13.81 35.58 -21.12
C ALA A 189 -13.04 35.95 -22.41
N ASN A 190 -12.44 37.16 -22.47
CA ASN A 190 -11.64 37.59 -23.62
C ASN A 190 -10.33 36.80 -23.78
N LEU A 191 -9.88 36.07 -22.75
CA LEU A 191 -8.73 35.17 -22.85
C LEU A 191 -9.04 33.93 -23.69
N LEU A 192 -10.33 33.57 -23.88
CA LEU A 192 -10.72 32.48 -24.76
C LEU A 192 -10.41 32.75 -26.23
N GLU A 193 -10.04 33.98 -26.61
CA GLU A 193 -9.46 34.25 -27.93
C GLU A 193 -8.15 33.49 -28.17
N TYR A 194 -7.42 33.17 -27.10
CA TYR A 194 -6.22 32.34 -27.20
C TYR A 194 -6.53 30.85 -27.32
N ALA A 195 -7.79 30.42 -27.10
CA ALA A 195 -8.15 29.01 -27.15
C ALA A 195 -8.08 28.45 -28.57
N ASN A 196 -7.70 27.18 -28.71
CA ASN A 196 -7.82 26.48 -29.97
C ASN A 196 -9.30 26.08 -30.20
N PRO A 197 -9.98 26.64 -31.22
CA PRO A 197 -11.41 26.45 -31.42
C PRO A 197 -11.82 25.01 -31.77
N ASP A 198 -10.88 24.19 -32.27
CA ASP A 198 -11.15 22.80 -32.62
C ASP A 198 -11.09 21.87 -31.40
N ASN A 199 -10.46 22.32 -30.32
CA ASN A 199 -10.17 21.54 -29.12
C ASN A 199 -11.00 21.96 -27.91
N ILE A 200 -11.84 22.99 -28.03
CA ILE A 200 -12.64 23.50 -26.92
C ILE A 200 -14.14 23.50 -27.25
N VAL A 201 -14.96 23.25 -26.24
CA VAL A 201 -16.40 23.50 -26.27
C VAL A 201 -16.79 24.20 -24.96
N VAL A 202 -17.59 25.26 -25.05
CA VAL A 202 -18.14 25.98 -23.89
C VAL A 202 -19.66 25.85 -23.92
N TYR A 203 -20.25 25.20 -22.90
CA TYR A 203 -21.70 25.17 -22.71
C TYR A 203 -22.12 26.19 -21.66
N LEU A 204 -22.90 27.18 -22.10
CA LEU A 204 -23.56 28.19 -21.26
C LEU A 204 -24.88 27.67 -20.71
N HIS A 205 -25.38 28.29 -19.64
CA HIS A 205 -26.61 27.88 -18.95
C HIS A 205 -26.60 26.43 -18.43
N ALA A 206 -25.40 25.86 -18.23
CA ALA A 206 -25.20 24.49 -17.82
C ALA A 206 -24.89 24.40 -16.32
N SER A 207 -25.74 23.70 -15.55
CA SER A 207 -25.53 23.50 -14.11
C SER A 207 -25.02 22.09 -13.82
N VAL A 208 -23.89 21.98 -13.13
CA VAL A 208 -23.35 20.69 -12.66
C VAL A 208 -24.05 20.28 -11.37
N GLN A 209 -24.59 19.06 -11.33
CA GLN A 209 -25.25 18.51 -10.13
C GLN A 209 -24.31 17.69 -9.25
N LYS A 210 -23.42 16.89 -9.86
CA LYS A 210 -22.57 15.93 -9.15
C LYS A 210 -21.29 15.65 -9.92
N ILE A 211 -20.17 15.61 -9.22
CA ILE A 211 -18.91 15.05 -9.72
C ILE A 211 -18.94 13.53 -9.47
N LEU A 212 -18.71 12.73 -10.51
CA LEU A 212 -18.68 11.28 -10.42
C LEU A 212 -17.24 10.81 -10.20
N PHE A 213 -16.99 10.11 -9.10
CA PHE A 213 -15.69 9.53 -8.79
C PHE A 213 -15.69 8.04 -9.17
N THR A 214 -14.74 7.61 -9.98
CA THR A 214 -14.48 6.18 -10.18
C THR A 214 -13.75 5.65 -8.95
N LYS A 215 -14.44 4.85 -8.13
CA LYS A 215 -13.82 4.05 -7.06
C LYS A 215 -13.14 2.80 -7.64
N THR A 216 -12.30 2.96 -8.66
CA THR A 216 -11.37 1.92 -9.07
C THR A 216 -10.08 2.17 -8.30
N GLY A 217 -9.54 1.11 -7.69
CA GLY A 217 -8.51 1.21 -6.65
C GLY A 217 -7.26 1.99 -7.05
N PHE A 218 -6.39 2.19 -6.08
CA PHE A 218 -5.20 3.07 -6.09
C PHE A 218 -4.42 3.11 -7.43
N TYR A 219 -4.37 2.01 -8.19
CA TYR A 219 -3.79 1.93 -9.53
C TYR A 219 -4.81 1.62 -10.63
N GLY A 220 -4.82 2.37 -11.73
CA GLY A 220 -5.75 2.17 -12.86
C GLY A 220 -5.64 0.81 -13.59
N PHE A 221 -4.50 0.13 -13.44
CA PHE A 221 -4.25 -1.23 -13.96
C PHE A 221 -4.76 -2.35 -13.03
N MET A 222 -5.21 -2.01 -11.82
CA MET A 222 -5.76 -2.95 -10.84
C MET A 222 -7.28 -3.03 -10.96
N LYS A 223 -7.80 -4.24 -11.18
CA LYS A 223 -9.22 -4.48 -11.45
C LYS A 223 -9.69 -5.76 -10.76
N ASN A 224 -11.00 -5.87 -10.54
CA ASN A 224 -11.59 -7.16 -10.18
C ASN A 224 -11.49 -8.11 -11.40
N ALA A 225 -11.24 -9.39 -11.15
CA ALA A 225 -11.20 -10.45 -12.16
C ALA A 225 -12.47 -10.55 -13.00
N THR A 226 -13.63 -10.14 -12.48
CA THR A 226 -14.89 -10.09 -13.25
C THR A 226 -14.87 -9.13 -14.43
N LEU A 227 -13.92 -8.19 -14.45
CA LEU A 227 -13.67 -7.27 -15.57
C LEU A 227 -12.59 -7.79 -16.53
N ALA A 228 -12.01 -8.95 -16.26
CA ALA A 228 -11.00 -9.55 -17.11
C ALA A 228 -11.63 -10.12 -18.38
N PRO A 229 -10.92 -10.07 -19.53
CA PRO A 229 -11.34 -10.84 -20.68
C PRO A 229 -11.32 -12.35 -20.34
N THR A 230 -12.18 -13.13 -20.99
CA THR A 230 -12.19 -14.60 -20.83
C THR A 230 -10.93 -15.26 -21.40
N TYR A 231 -10.23 -14.57 -22.31
CA TYR A 231 -8.97 -14.98 -22.89
C TYR A 231 -7.99 -13.80 -23.06
N ALA A 232 -6.73 -13.98 -22.65
CA ALA A 232 -5.66 -13.00 -22.86
C ALA A 232 -4.29 -13.66 -23.04
N ARG A 233 -3.31 -12.86 -23.49
CA ARG A 233 -1.90 -13.26 -23.59
C ARG A 233 -0.98 -12.23 -22.96
N PHE A 234 0.03 -12.69 -22.24
CA PHE A 234 1.04 -11.84 -21.59
C PHE A 234 2.43 -12.48 -21.69
N ASP A 235 3.49 -11.69 -21.58
CA ASP A 235 4.85 -12.23 -21.54
C ASP A 235 5.12 -13.00 -20.26
N TYR A 236 4.63 -12.49 -19.12
CA TYR A 236 4.76 -13.14 -17.84
C TYR A 236 3.40 -13.19 -17.13
N ILE A 237 3.10 -14.35 -16.55
CA ILE A 237 1.93 -14.54 -15.69
C ILE A 237 2.44 -14.82 -14.28
N VAL A 238 2.26 -13.85 -13.38
CA VAL A 238 2.64 -13.95 -11.97
C VAL A 238 1.41 -14.39 -11.16
N ILE A 239 1.51 -15.54 -10.51
CA ILE A 239 0.43 -16.12 -9.71
C ILE A 239 0.68 -15.81 -8.23
N GLY A 240 -0.17 -14.97 -7.65
CA GLY A 240 -0.01 -14.43 -6.31
C GLY A 240 0.60 -13.04 -6.34
N GLY A 241 -0.21 -12.02 -6.05
CA GLY A 241 0.22 -10.65 -5.86
C GLY A 241 0.76 -10.44 -4.45
N GLY A 242 1.62 -11.35 -3.98
CA GLY A 242 2.13 -11.38 -2.61
C GLY A 242 3.39 -10.54 -2.41
N THR A 243 4.10 -10.82 -1.31
CA THR A 243 5.31 -10.09 -0.91
C THR A 243 6.41 -10.08 -1.96
N SER A 244 6.67 -11.20 -2.64
CA SER A 244 7.60 -11.26 -3.78
C SER A 244 6.92 -10.95 -5.11
N GLY A 245 5.65 -11.32 -5.26
CA GLY A 245 4.89 -11.17 -6.51
C GLY A 245 4.76 -9.72 -6.96
N CYS A 246 4.50 -8.79 -6.03
CA CYS A 246 4.40 -7.37 -6.34
C CYS A 246 5.72 -6.77 -6.84
N SER A 247 6.84 -7.01 -6.13
CA SER A 247 8.16 -6.47 -6.53
C SER A 247 8.67 -7.09 -7.83
N LEU A 248 8.39 -8.38 -8.05
CA LEU A 248 8.66 -9.08 -9.29
C LEU A 248 7.87 -8.49 -10.46
N ALA A 249 6.55 -8.34 -10.30
CA ALA A 249 5.68 -7.83 -11.36
C ALA A 249 6.01 -6.39 -11.75
N ALA A 250 6.23 -5.52 -10.75
CA ALA A 250 6.67 -4.15 -10.97
C ALA A 250 7.97 -4.09 -11.77
N THR A 251 8.92 -4.97 -11.46
CA THR A 251 10.19 -5.09 -12.17
C THR A 251 10.00 -5.57 -13.61
N LEU A 252 9.31 -6.69 -13.83
CA LEU A 252 9.14 -7.27 -15.16
C LEU A 252 8.36 -6.33 -16.09
N SER A 253 7.41 -5.57 -15.55
CA SER A 253 6.57 -4.63 -16.31
C SER A 253 7.36 -3.55 -17.04
N GLN A 254 8.61 -3.26 -16.63
CA GLN A 254 9.46 -2.27 -17.29
C GLN A 254 9.71 -2.62 -18.77
N ASN A 255 9.88 -3.92 -19.09
CA ASN A 255 10.25 -4.37 -20.43
C ASN A 255 9.40 -5.53 -20.97
N ALA A 256 8.28 -5.83 -20.32
CA ALA A 256 7.43 -6.96 -20.68
C ALA A 256 5.97 -6.72 -20.29
N SER A 257 5.04 -7.35 -21.01
CA SER A 257 3.64 -7.39 -20.59
C SER A 257 3.47 -8.39 -19.44
N VAL A 258 2.90 -7.96 -18.31
CA VAL A 258 2.79 -8.75 -17.09
C VAL A 258 1.33 -8.81 -16.64
N LEU A 259 0.87 -10.02 -16.32
CA LEU A 259 -0.38 -10.21 -15.59
C LEU A 259 -0.10 -10.72 -14.18
N VAL A 260 -0.69 -10.08 -13.18
CA VAL A 260 -0.72 -10.56 -11.80
C VAL A 260 -2.13 -11.07 -11.49
N LEU A 261 -2.22 -12.30 -10.98
CA LEU A 261 -3.46 -12.91 -10.50
C LEU A 261 -3.40 -13.05 -8.98
N GLU A 262 -4.22 -12.30 -8.27
CA GLU A 262 -4.33 -12.33 -6.81
C GLU A 262 -5.71 -12.83 -6.39
N ARG A 263 -5.75 -13.88 -5.55
CA ARG A 263 -7.01 -14.48 -5.09
C ARG A 263 -7.77 -13.59 -4.08
N GLY A 264 -7.07 -12.70 -3.40
CA GLY A 264 -7.64 -11.75 -2.45
C GLY A 264 -8.14 -10.43 -3.05
N GLY A 265 -8.67 -9.59 -2.17
CA GLY A 265 -9.06 -8.21 -2.49
C GLY A 265 -7.89 -7.23 -2.39
N SER A 266 -8.20 -5.93 -2.31
CA SER A 266 -7.22 -4.85 -2.24
C SER A 266 -7.06 -4.35 -0.80
N PRO A 267 -5.82 -4.11 -0.32
CA PRO A 267 -5.60 -3.50 1.01
C PRO A 267 -6.07 -2.04 1.04
N TYR A 268 -6.16 -1.40 -0.13
CA TYR A 268 -6.59 0.00 -0.27
C TYR A 268 -8.10 0.19 -0.15
N ASP A 269 -8.88 -0.89 -0.13
CA ASP A 269 -10.33 -0.81 0.06
C ASP A 269 -10.68 -0.39 1.50
N ASN A 270 -9.79 -0.68 2.44
CA ASN A 270 -9.88 -0.24 3.84
C ASN A 270 -8.48 0.02 4.43
N PRO A 271 -7.81 1.13 4.08
CA PRO A 271 -6.43 1.40 4.48
C PRO A 271 -6.22 1.38 6.01
N ARG A 272 -7.24 1.81 6.77
CA ARG A 272 -7.17 1.84 8.24
C ARG A 272 -7.21 0.44 8.88
N ALA A 273 -7.70 -0.58 8.17
CA ALA A 273 -7.70 -1.94 8.71
C ALA A 273 -6.28 -2.47 8.94
N THR A 274 -5.28 -1.95 8.22
CA THR A 274 -3.88 -2.34 8.42
C THR A 274 -3.10 -1.45 9.36
N ASP A 275 -3.65 -0.31 9.81
CA ASP A 275 -2.98 0.58 10.76
C ASP A 275 -2.59 -0.18 12.04
N ILE A 276 -1.54 0.32 12.72
CA ILE A 276 -0.96 -0.36 13.89
C ILE A 276 -2.00 -0.69 14.97
N GLU A 277 -2.99 0.19 15.18
CA GLU A 277 -4.10 0.01 16.13
C GLU A 277 -5.01 -1.17 15.78
N ASN A 278 -5.08 -1.55 14.50
CA ASN A 278 -5.93 -2.62 13.99
C ASN A 278 -5.17 -3.90 13.64
N PHE A 279 -3.85 -3.94 13.79
CA PHE A 279 -3.00 -5.09 13.46
C PHE A 279 -3.58 -6.43 13.97
N ALA A 280 -3.84 -6.52 15.28
CA ALA A 280 -4.33 -7.77 15.88
C ALA A 280 -5.73 -8.15 15.39
N ASN A 281 -6.62 -7.17 15.21
CA ASN A 281 -7.97 -7.40 14.70
C ASN A 281 -7.95 -7.92 13.27
N THR A 282 -7.08 -7.38 12.41
CA THR A 282 -6.98 -7.77 11.01
C THR A 282 -6.27 -9.11 10.83
N LEU A 283 -5.19 -9.35 11.56
CA LEU A 283 -4.49 -10.65 11.55
C LEU A 283 -5.39 -11.80 12.00
N LEU A 284 -6.28 -11.56 12.97
CA LEU A 284 -7.11 -12.61 13.58
C LEU A 284 -8.57 -12.56 13.09
N ASN A 285 -8.87 -11.81 12.04
CA ASN A 285 -10.19 -11.77 11.42
C ASN A 285 -10.46 -13.06 10.64
N ILE A 286 -11.40 -13.88 11.13
CA ILE A 286 -11.76 -15.18 10.54
C ILE A 286 -13.02 -15.14 9.66
N THR A 287 -13.53 -13.95 9.33
CA THR A 287 -14.71 -13.85 8.45
C THR A 287 -14.40 -14.46 7.08
N PRO A 288 -15.38 -15.08 6.38
CA PRO A 288 -15.12 -15.83 5.15
C PRO A 288 -14.38 -15.07 4.05
N ASN A 289 -14.47 -13.73 4.03
CA ASN A 289 -13.85 -12.84 3.05
C ASN A 289 -12.75 -11.96 3.65
N SER A 290 -12.28 -12.26 4.86
CA SER A 290 -11.16 -11.51 5.45
C SER A 290 -9.88 -11.73 4.66
N TRP A 291 -8.94 -10.80 4.84
CA TRP A 291 -7.58 -10.90 4.32
C TRP A 291 -6.75 -11.98 5.00
N SER A 292 -7.18 -12.47 6.17
CA SER A 292 -6.48 -13.49 6.96
C SER A 292 -7.19 -14.85 6.83
N GLN A 293 -6.49 -15.85 6.27
CA GLN A 293 -7.01 -17.21 6.16
C GLN A 293 -6.35 -18.11 7.23
N PRO A 294 -7.04 -18.39 8.36
CA PRO A 294 -6.48 -19.20 9.42
C PRO A 294 -6.33 -20.66 9.02
N PHE A 295 -5.33 -21.33 9.58
CA PHE A 295 -5.17 -22.78 9.52
C PHE A 295 -4.55 -23.31 10.81
N ILE A 296 -4.64 -24.63 11.01
CA ILE A 296 -3.98 -25.35 12.10
C ILE A 296 -3.09 -26.40 11.45
N SER A 297 -1.81 -26.42 11.81
CA SER A 297 -0.90 -27.48 11.35
C SER A 297 -1.31 -28.82 11.99
N GLU A 298 -0.88 -29.94 11.40
CA GLU A 298 -1.15 -31.27 11.98
C GLU A 298 -0.44 -31.45 13.34
N ASP A 299 0.54 -30.58 13.67
CA ASP A 299 1.16 -30.48 15.00
C ASP A 299 0.23 -29.84 16.06
N GLY A 300 -0.94 -29.33 15.67
CA GLY A 300 -1.88 -28.63 16.54
C GLY A 300 -1.53 -27.16 16.80
N VAL A 301 -0.67 -26.54 15.98
CA VAL A 301 -0.27 -25.12 16.13
C VAL A 301 -1.13 -24.22 15.25
N LEU A 302 -1.69 -23.17 15.85
CA LEU A 302 -2.50 -22.16 15.17
C LEU A 302 -1.63 -21.27 14.28
N ASN A 303 -2.13 -20.97 13.08
CA ASN A 303 -1.40 -20.20 12.08
C ASN A 303 -2.37 -19.45 11.13
N THR A 304 -1.84 -18.57 10.28
CA THR A 304 -2.61 -17.88 9.26
C THR A 304 -1.76 -17.57 8.03
N ARG A 305 -2.43 -17.37 6.88
CA ARG A 305 -1.84 -16.87 5.64
C ARG A 305 -2.68 -15.75 5.05
N ALA A 306 -2.04 -14.82 4.36
CA ALA A 306 -2.74 -13.75 3.67
C ALA A 306 -3.57 -14.23 2.46
N ARG A 307 -4.60 -13.42 2.16
CA ARG A 307 -5.47 -13.47 0.99
C ARG A 307 -5.87 -12.03 0.61
N VAL A 308 -4.89 -11.28 0.14
CA VAL A 308 -4.98 -9.85 -0.20
C VAL A 308 -3.77 -9.47 -1.05
N LEU A 309 -3.91 -8.50 -1.96
CA LEU A 309 -2.78 -7.93 -2.70
C LEU A 309 -1.75 -7.34 -1.73
N GLY A 310 -0.48 -7.65 -1.94
CA GLY A 310 0.64 -7.44 -1.00
C GLY A 310 0.97 -8.67 -0.13
N GLY A 311 0.07 -9.64 -0.04
CA GLY A 311 0.26 -10.88 0.73
C GLY A 311 0.49 -10.62 2.22
N ASP A 312 1.32 -11.45 2.87
CA ASP A 312 1.54 -11.35 4.32
C ASP A 312 2.22 -10.05 4.76
N SER A 313 2.79 -9.27 3.83
CA SER A 313 3.27 -7.91 4.14
C SER A 313 2.14 -6.97 4.58
N VAL A 314 0.89 -7.26 4.25
CA VAL A 314 -0.30 -6.52 4.69
C VAL A 314 -0.68 -6.87 6.14
N LEU A 315 -0.50 -8.14 6.53
CA LEU A 315 -0.94 -8.66 7.82
C LEU A 315 0.15 -8.67 8.91
N ASN A 316 1.43 -8.58 8.54
CA ASN A 316 2.53 -8.80 9.47
C ASN A 316 2.78 -7.62 10.45
N ALA A 317 3.60 -7.89 11.47
CA ALA A 317 3.94 -6.94 12.53
C ALA A 317 4.91 -5.82 12.11
N GLY A 318 5.30 -5.73 10.84
CA GLY A 318 6.03 -4.59 10.28
C GLY A 318 7.54 -4.53 10.54
N PHE A 319 8.11 -5.36 11.42
CA PHE A 319 9.57 -5.33 11.66
C PHE A 319 10.38 -5.72 10.42
N TYR A 320 11.32 -4.87 10.03
CA TYR A 320 12.12 -4.98 8.82
C TYR A 320 13.61 -5.20 9.14
N SER A 321 14.17 -6.30 8.64
CA SER A 321 15.59 -6.62 8.73
C SER A 321 16.02 -7.37 7.47
N ARG A 322 17.16 -7.01 6.90
CA ARG A 322 17.81 -7.72 5.79
C ARG A 322 18.21 -9.13 6.22
N ALA A 323 18.52 -9.98 5.23
CA ALA A 323 19.02 -11.33 5.46
C ALA A 323 20.38 -11.34 6.19
N GLU A 324 20.68 -12.47 6.81
CA GLU A 324 22.04 -12.85 7.19
C GLU A 324 22.96 -12.84 5.98
N GLU A 325 24.15 -12.24 6.11
CA GLU A 325 25.14 -12.21 5.03
C GLU A 325 25.56 -13.64 4.61
N TYR A 326 25.63 -14.57 5.56
CA TYR A 326 25.89 -15.98 5.27
C TYR A 326 24.79 -16.60 4.41
N TYR A 327 23.52 -16.27 4.65
CA TYR A 327 22.41 -16.77 3.82
C TYR A 327 22.51 -16.26 2.39
N VAL A 328 22.85 -14.99 2.18
CA VAL A 328 23.05 -14.40 0.84
C VAL A 328 24.17 -15.14 0.08
N LYS A 329 25.27 -15.47 0.77
CA LYS A 329 26.38 -16.25 0.21
C LYS A 329 25.98 -17.69 -0.11
N GLU A 330 25.26 -18.35 0.79
CA GLU A 330 24.77 -19.73 0.59
C GLU A 330 23.76 -19.81 -0.57
N ALA A 331 22.94 -18.78 -0.76
CA ALA A 331 22.04 -18.66 -1.89
C ALA A 331 22.75 -18.33 -3.22
N GLU A 332 24.06 -18.04 -3.18
CA GLU A 332 24.88 -17.62 -4.32
C GLU A 332 24.29 -16.41 -5.06
N TRP A 333 23.72 -15.45 -4.30
CA TRP A 333 23.26 -14.19 -4.87
C TRP A 333 24.39 -13.16 -4.91
N GLU A 334 24.40 -12.37 -5.98
CA GLU A 334 25.35 -11.27 -6.16
C GLU A 334 25.07 -10.14 -5.17
N MET A 335 26.00 -9.90 -4.24
CA MET A 335 25.78 -9.03 -3.08
C MET A 335 25.42 -7.60 -3.47
N GLU A 336 26.08 -7.03 -4.49
CA GLU A 336 25.82 -5.65 -4.95
C GLU A 336 24.38 -5.48 -5.45
N GLU A 337 23.88 -6.48 -6.18
CA GLU A 337 22.50 -6.47 -6.69
C GLU A 337 21.46 -6.72 -5.58
N VAL A 338 21.81 -7.55 -4.60
CA VAL A 338 20.99 -7.76 -3.40
C VAL A 338 20.87 -6.46 -2.60
N GLU A 339 21.96 -5.73 -2.40
CA GLU A 339 21.92 -4.43 -1.72
C GLU A 339 21.08 -3.41 -2.50
N ALA A 340 21.27 -3.32 -3.82
CA ALA A 340 20.47 -2.45 -4.67
C ALA A 340 18.97 -2.80 -4.64
N ALA A 341 18.63 -4.09 -4.59
CA ALA A 341 17.25 -4.55 -4.48
C ALA A 341 16.65 -4.27 -3.10
N TYR A 342 17.42 -4.37 -2.01
CA TYR A 342 16.98 -3.93 -0.68
C TYR A 342 16.72 -2.42 -0.64
N GLU A 343 17.65 -1.61 -1.11
CA GLU A 343 17.50 -0.14 -1.15
C GLU A 343 16.29 0.31 -1.97
N TRP A 344 15.98 -0.40 -3.06
CA TRP A 344 14.81 -0.16 -3.88
C TRP A 344 13.50 -0.40 -3.11
N VAL A 345 13.44 -1.45 -2.27
CA VAL A 345 12.29 -1.71 -1.39
C VAL A 345 12.23 -0.68 -0.25
N GLU A 346 13.36 -0.46 0.42
CA GLU A 346 13.46 0.39 1.62
C GLU A 346 12.99 1.81 1.36
N ARG A 347 13.40 2.39 0.22
CA ARG A 347 13.01 3.74 -0.21
C ARG A 347 11.50 3.94 -0.30
N LYS A 348 10.73 2.87 -0.54
CA LYS A 348 9.29 2.97 -0.77
C LYS A 348 8.45 2.84 0.49
N LEU A 349 8.83 1.95 1.41
CA LEU A 349 7.91 1.48 2.46
C LEU A 349 8.55 1.24 3.83
N VAL A 350 9.83 1.57 4.04
CA VAL A 350 10.55 1.26 5.30
C VAL A 350 10.98 2.54 6.00
N PHE A 351 10.72 2.59 7.31
CA PHE A 351 10.97 3.75 8.17
C PHE A 351 11.82 3.36 9.38
N GLU A 352 12.56 4.32 9.93
CA GLU A 352 13.20 4.18 11.24
C GLU A 352 12.14 4.42 12.33
N PRO A 353 11.87 3.44 13.21
CA PRO A 353 10.86 3.59 14.25
C PRO A 353 11.37 4.46 15.41
N GLN A 354 10.45 5.18 16.05
CA GLN A 354 10.73 5.90 17.29
C GLN A 354 10.65 4.94 18.49
N VAL A 355 11.81 4.56 19.03
CA VAL A 355 11.91 3.63 20.17
C VAL A 355 11.69 4.37 21.48
N THR A 356 10.57 4.08 22.15
CA THR A 356 10.20 4.67 23.44
C THR A 356 9.63 3.61 24.38
N GLY A 357 9.32 4.00 25.62
CA GLY A 357 8.60 3.18 26.61
C GLY A 357 9.07 1.72 26.70
N TRP A 358 8.15 0.80 26.43
CA TRP A 358 8.35 -0.65 26.44
C TRP A 358 9.49 -1.11 25.55
N GLN A 359 9.60 -0.60 24.32
CA GLN A 359 10.69 -0.99 23.41
C GLN A 359 12.05 -0.47 23.90
N SER A 360 12.10 0.71 24.54
CA SER A 360 13.34 1.16 25.19
C SER A 360 13.73 0.26 26.36
N ALA A 361 12.77 -0.15 27.19
CA ALA A 361 13.03 -1.10 28.27
C ALA A 361 13.48 -2.47 27.75
N LEU A 362 12.88 -2.95 26.65
CA LEU A 362 13.32 -4.17 25.96
C LEU A 362 14.78 -4.05 25.51
N LYS A 363 15.14 -2.96 24.83
CA LYS A 363 16.50 -2.69 24.38
C LYS A 363 17.49 -2.66 25.54
N ASP A 364 17.22 -1.89 26.59
CA ASP A 364 18.13 -1.79 27.74
C ASP A 364 18.20 -3.11 28.53
N GLY A 365 17.07 -3.82 28.68
CA GLY A 365 17.01 -5.12 29.34
C GLY A 365 17.76 -6.22 28.59
N LEU A 366 17.74 -6.21 27.26
CA LEU A 366 18.57 -7.11 26.43
C LEU A 366 20.06 -6.87 26.64
N LEU A 367 20.48 -5.61 26.76
CA LEU A 367 21.88 -5.25 27.05
C LEU A 367 22.29 -5.69 28.46
N GLU A 368 21.42 -5.48 29.46
CA GLU A 368 21.66 -5.94 30.84
C GLU A 368 21.72 -7.48 30.94
N ALA A 369 20.93 -8.20 30.13
CA ALA A 369 20.98 -9.66 29.99
C ALA A 369 22.15 -10.17 29.14
N GLY A 370 23.05 -9.29 28.70
CA GLY A 370 24.29 -9.68 27.99
C GLY A 370 24.13 -9.92 26.49
N VAL A 371 23.02 -9.52 25.86
CA VAL A 371 22.84 -9.59 24.39
C VAL A 371 23.58 -8.43 23.71
N LEU A 372 24.91 -8.53 23.69
CA LEU A 372 25.83 -7.48 23.27
C LEU A 372 26.44 -7.74 21.88
N PRO A 373 26.91 -6.70 21.17
CA PRO A 373 26.90 -5.27 21.54
C PRO A 373 25.56 -4.58 21.24
N TYR A 374 25.42 -3.30 21.61
CA TYR A 374 24.38 -2.43 21.05
C TYR A 374 24.83 -1.92 19.69
N ASN A 375 24.04 -2.19 18.64
CA ASN A 375 24.37 -1.85 17.27
C ASN A 375 23.63 -0.61 16.73
N GLY A 376 22.85 0.09 17.56
CA GLY A 376 22.03 1.21 17.10
C GLY A 376 20.92 0.77 16.14
N PHE A 377 20.49 1.70 15.29
CA PHE A 377 19.61 1.42 14.17
C PHE A 377 20.39 0.89 12.98
N THR A 378 19.93 -0.22 12.40
CA THR A 378 20.46 -0.75 11.15
C THR A 378 19.51 -1.75 10.54
N PHE A 379 19.45 -1.86 9.21
CA PHE A 379 18.70 -2.95 8.56
C PHE A 379 19.46 -4.28 8.57
N LYS A 380 20.77 -4.31 8.84
CA LYS A 380 21.57 -5.54 8.79
C LYS A 380 21.15 -6.51 9.90
N HIS A 381 21.10 -7.80 9.57
CA HIS A 381 21.01 -8.85 10.57
C HIS A 381 22.39 -9.09 11.18
N ILE A 382 22.56 -8.72 12.45
CA ILE A 382 23.86 -8.78 13.15
C ILE A 382 23.66 -9.16 14.62
N ILE A 383 24.60 -9.94 15.15
CA ILE A 383 24.60 -10.38 16.55
C ILE A 383 24.65 -9.15 17.49
N GLY A 384 23.88 -9.22 18.58
CA GLY A 384 23.74 -8.17 19.58
C GLY A 384 22.33 -7.59 19.60
N THR A 385 22.17 -6.46 20.27
CA THR A 385 20.90 -5.73 20.37
C THR A 385 20.87 -4.61 19.33
N LYS A 386 19.77 -4.50 18.58
CA LYS A 386 19.62 -3.46 17.57
C LYS A 386 18.17 -2.96 17.46
N ILE A 387 18.02 -1.80 16.84
CA ILE A 387 16.75 -1.29 16.33
C ILE A 387 16.63 -1.69 14.85
N GLY A 388 15.48 -2.23 14.45
CA GLY A 388 15.15 -2.59 13.06
C GLY A 388 14.39 -1.51 12.33
N GLY A 389 14.16 -1.71 11.03
CA GLY A 389 13.20 -0.90 10.29
C GLY A 389 11.77 -1.28 10.64
N SER A 390 10.82 -0.43 10.26
CA SER A 390 9.39 -0.67 10.36
C SER A 390 8.73 -0.41 9.02
N THR A 391 7.74 -1.21 8.64
CA THR A 391 6.84 -0.89 7.53
C THR A 391 5.58 -0.14 7.98
N PHE A 392 5.58 0.34 9.23
CA PHE A 392 4.65 1.37 9.70
C PHE A 392 5.35 2.71 9.73
N ASP A 393 4.71 3.75 9.20
CA ASP A 393 5.22 5.12 9.25
C ASP A 393 4.99 5.77 10.64
N SER A 394 5.43 7.03 10.80
CA SER A 394 5.30 7.76 12.05
C SER A 394 3.85 8.04 12.48
N ALA A 395 2.89 7.96 11.56
CA ALA A 395 1.47 8.08 11.86
C ALA A 395 0.82 6.73 12.20
N GLY A 396 1.58 5.63 12.13
CA GLY A 396 1.07 4.28 12.38
C GLY A 396 0.38 3.64 11.18
N HIS A 397 0.49 4.24 9.99
CA HIS A 397 -0.05 3.65 8.77
C HIS A 397 0.87 2.57 8.22
N LYS A 398 0.26 1.47 7.77
CA LYS A 398 0.97 0.33 7.18
C LYS A 398 1.29 0.60 5.72
N HIS A 399 2.55 0.35 5.36
CA HIS A 399 3.01 0.22 3.99
C HIS A 399 3.36 -1.25 3.71
N SER A 400 3.00 -1.74 2.53
CA SER A 400 3.08 -3.16 2.17
C SER A 400 3.71 -3.36 0.79
N ALA A 401 3.99 -4.61 0.43
CA ALA A 401 4.53 -4.94 -0.89
C ALA A 401 3.61 -4.49 -2.05
N ALA A 402 2.30 -4.28 -1.81
CA ALA A 402 1.40 -3.72 -2.81
C ALA A 402 1.84 -2.31 -3.26
N ASP A 403 2.49 -1.53 -2.38
CA ASP A 403 2.95 -0.16 -2.68
C ASP A 403 4.14 -0.15 -3.65
N LEU A 404 4.83 -1.29 -3.80
CA LEU A 404 5.89 -1.46 -4.79
C LEU A 404 5.34 -1.50 -6.23
N LEU A 405 4.04 -1.72 -6.41
CA LEU A 405 3.40 -1.65 -7.73
C LEU A 405 3.33 -0.23 -8.28
N GLU A 406 3.55 0.81 -7.47
CA GLU A 406 3.72 2.17 -7.98
C GLU A 406 4.91 2.29 -8.94
N TYR A 407 5.93 1.45 -8.77
CA TYR A 407 7.05 1.38 -9.69
C TYR A 407 6.73 0.65 -11.00
N ALA A 408 5.55 0.04 -11.15
CA ALA A 408 5.18 -0.68 -12.35
C ALA A 408 4.92 0.27 -13.52
N ASN A 409 5.18 -0.20 -14.74
CA ASN A 409 4.75 0.50 -15.94
C ASN A 409 3.25 0.24 -16.15
N PRO A 410 2.36 1.25 -16.04
CA PRO A 410 0.92 1.06 -16.06
C PRO A 410 0.38 0.57 -17.41
N ASP A 411 1.10 0.77 -18.50
CA ASP A 411 0.71 0.34 -19.86
C ASP A 411 1.08 -1.13 -20.13
N LYS A 412 1.93 -1.72 -19.29
CA LYS A 412 2.49 -3.06 -19.47
C LYS A 412 2.08 -4.04 -18.37
N ILE A 413 1.30 -3.60 -17.38
CA ILE A 413 0.84 -4.47 -16.29
C ILE A 413 -0.69 -4.51 -16.22
N ALA A 414 -1.22 -5.67 -15.86
CA ALA A 414 -2.58 -5.83 -15.38
C ALA A 414 -2.56 -6.59 -14.05
N VAL A 415 -3.40 -6.19 -13.10
CA VAL A 415 -3.57 -6.89 -11.82
C VAL A 415 -5.05 -7.24 -11.67
N TYR A 416 -5.36 -8.53 -11.61
CA TYR A 416 -6.70 -9.01 -11.33
C TYR A 416 -6.81 -9.53 -9.89
N LEU A 417 -7.64 -8.84 -9.10
CA LEU A 417 -8.05 -9.22 -7.75
C LEU A 417 -9.19 -10.23 -7.78
N HIS A 418 -9.36 -11.00 -6.72
CA HIS A 418 -10.33 -12.09 -6.65
C HIS A 418 -10.20 -13.09 -7.81
N ALA A 419 -8.96 -13.34 -8.25
CA ALA A 419 -8.60 -14.29 -9.29
C ALA A 419 -7.97 -15.55 -8.68
N THR A 420 -8.79 -16.55 -8.36
CA THR A 420 -8.28 -17.82 -7.83
C THR A 420 -7.74 -18.66 -8.98
N VAL A 421 -6.43 -18.96 -9.00
CA VAL A 421 -5.84 -19.83 -10.02
C VAL A 421 -6.06 -21.30 -9.68
N HIS A 422 -6.65 -22.07 -10.60
CA HIS A 422 -6.97 -23.48 -10.40
C HIS A 422 -5.89 -24.41 -10.94
N LYS A 423 -5.32 -24.08 -12.09
CA LYS A 423 -4.38 -24.99 -12.77
C LYS A 423 -3.43 -24.25 -13.70
N ILE A 424 -2.20 -24.72 -13.74
CA ILE A 424 -1.20 -24.38 -14.76
C ILE A 424 -1.36 -25.35 -15.93
N LEU A 425 -1.29 -24.82 -17.15
CA LEU A 425 -1.47 -25.57 -18.38
C LEU A 425 -0.10 -25.93 -18.97
N PHE A 426 0.05 -27.19 -19.38
CA PHE A 426 1.29 -27.73 -19.92
C PHE A 426 1.10 -28.30 -21.32
N THR A 427 2.10 -28.08 -22.18
CA THR A 427 2.24 -28.84 -23.42
C THR A 427 3.19 -30.02 -23.17
N THR A 428 2.75 -31.20 -23.58
CA THR A 428 3.48 -32.47 -23.44
C THR A 428 3.58 -33.13 -24.82
N LYS A 429 4.42 -32.58 -25.71
CA LYS A 429 4.59 -33.10 -27.07
C LYS A 429 5.70 -34.15 -27.12
N GLY A 430 5.33 -35.42 -27.32
CA GLY A 430 6.28 -36.53 -27.45
C GLY A 430 7.12 -36.74 -26.19
N ASN A 431 8.42 -37.04 -26.34
CA ASN A 431 9.36 -37.22 -25.23
C ASN A 431 9.97 -35.89 -24.71
N GLN A 432 9.37 -34.74 -25.03
CA GLN A 432 9.89 -33.44 -24.59
C GLN A 432 9.50 -33.15 -23.14
N ARG A 433 10.31 -32.33 -22.46
CA ARG A 433 9.98 -31.81 -21.13
C ARG A 433 8.64 -31.06 -21.18
N PRO A 434 7.77 -31.22 -20.17
CA PRO A 434 6.56 -30.41 -20.07
C PRO A 434 6.92 -28.92 -20.10
N LYS A 435 6.19 -28.15 -20.90
CA LYS A 435 6.36 -26.69 -20.96
C LYS A 435 5.08 -26.01 -20.50
N ALA A 436 5.18 -25.16 -19.47
CA ALA A 436 4.08 -24.31 -19.04
C ALA A 436 3.76 -23.28 -20.14
N TYR A 437 2.48 -23.09 -20.45
CA TYR A 437 2.06 -22.16 -21.50
C TYR A 437 0.91 -21.24 -21.11
N GLY A 438 0.33 -21.41 -19.91
CA GLY A 438 -0.79 -20.59 -19.46
C GLY A 438 -1.38 -21.11 -18.15
N VAL A 439 -2.45 -20.46 -17.70
CA VAL A 439 -3.22 -20.85 -16.52
C VAL A 439 -4.72 -20.71 -16.72
N ILE A 440 -5.49 -21.43 -15.92
CA ILE A 440 -6.93 -21.26 -15.75
C ILE A 440 -7.17 -20.69 -14.36
N TYR A 441 -7.95 -19.61 -14.29
CA TYR A 441 -8.37 -18.99 -13.03
C TYR A 441 -9.87 -18.72 -13.02
N GLN A 442 -10.45 -18.61 -11.84
CA GLN A 442 -11.85 -18.32 -11.61
C GLN A 442 -11.99 -16.92 -11.00
N ASP A 443 -12.97 -16.15 -11.46
CA ASP A 443 -13.33 -14.86 -10.86
C ASP A 443 -14.32 -15.01 -9.69
N ALA A 444 -14.68 -13.89 -9.05
CA ALA A 444 -15.63 -13.87 -7.93
C ALA A 444 -17.07 -14.29 -8.29
N ASP A 445 -17.44 -14.22 -9.57
CA ASP A 445 -18.76 -14.63 -10.07
C ASP A 445 -18.79 -16.12 -10.48
N GLY A 446 -17.65 -16.82 -10.34
CA GLY A 446 -17.49 -18.22 -10.68
C GLY A 446 -17.17 -18.48 -12.15
N MET A 447 -16.90 -17.44 -12.95
CA MET A 447 -16.52 -17.57 -14.35
C MET A 447 -15.06 -18.01 -14.47
N PHE A 448 -14.80 -18.96 -15.37
CA PHE A 448 -13.45 -19.39 -15.68
C PHE A 448 -12.85 -18.55 -16.81
N HIS A 449 -11.62 -18.10 -16.59
CA HIS A 449 -10.79 -17.37 -17.53
C HIS A 449 -9.56 -18.19 -17.88
N LYS A 450 -9.02 -17.97 -19.06
CA LYS A 450 -7.78 -18.58 -19.53
C LYS A 450 -6.80 -17.51 -19.96
N VAL A 451 -5.57 -17.58 -19.48
CA VAL A 451 -4.48 -16.73 -19.96
C VAL A 451 -3.33 -17.60 -20.44
N GLU A 452 -2.73 -17.22 -21.56
CA GLU A 452 -1.58 -17.90 -22.15
C GLU A 452 -0.35 -17.00 -22.20
N LEU A 453 0.82 -17.61 -22.28
CA LEU A 453 2.05 -16.88 -22.57
C LEU A 453 2.02 -16.38 -24.02
N ALA A 454 2.46 -15.14 -24.24
CA ALA A 454 2.67 -14.58 -25.57
C ALA A 454 3.78 -15.33 -26.32
N GLU A 455 3.89 -15.11 -27.63
CA GLU A 455 4.78 -15.86 -28.53
C GLU A 455 6.25 -15.42 -28.40
N ASN A 456 6.89 -15.83 -27.32
CA ASN A 456 8.34 -15.72 -27.14
C ASN A 456 8.85 -16.90 -26.28
N ALA A 457 10.01 -17.44 -26.63
CA ALA A 457 10.60 -18.58 -25.93
C ALA A 457 11.02 -18.26 -24.49
N MET A 458 11.24 -16.97 -24.16
CA MET A 458 11.64 -16.48 -22.85
C MET A 458 10.47 -16.11 -21.94
N ASN A 459 9.23 -16.33 -22.39
CA ASN A 459 8.02 -16.04 -21.61
C ASN A 459 7.76 -17.16 -20.60
N GLU A 460 7.32 -16.81 -19.40
CA GLU A 460 7.26 -17.74 -18.27
C GLU A 460 6.02 -17.53 -17.40
N VAL A 461 5.48 -18.64 -16.87
CA VAL A 461 4.56 -18.62 -15.73
C VAL A 461 5.40 -18.61 -14.46
N ILE A 462 5.08 -17.74 -13.50
CA ILE A 462 5.85 -17.60 -12.26
C ILE A 462 4.90 -17.71 -11.06
N LEU A 463 5.15 -18.68 -10.19
CA LEU A 463 4.45 -18.77 -8.91
C LEU A 463 5.10 -17.86 -7.87
N SER A 464 4.29 -17.01 -7.25
CA SER A 464 4.60 -16.20 -6.06
C SER A 464 3.46 -16.30 -5.04
N ALA A 465 2.85 -17.48 -4.95
CA ALA A 465 1.66 -17.77 -4.13
C ALA A 465 2.00 -18.14 -2.66
N GLY A 466 3.26 -18.03 -2.28
CA GLY A 466 3.75 -18.23 -0.92
C GLY A 466 4.02 -19.71 -0.56
N ALA A 467 4.55 -19.92 0.64
CA ALA A 467 4.99 -21.22 1.15
C ALA A 467 3.92 -22.32 1.11
N LEU A 468 2.64 -21.96 1.24
CA LEU A 468 1.53 -22.92 1.11
C LEU A 468 0.95 -22.95 -0.32
N GLY A 469 0.74 -21.78 -0.94
CA GLY A 469 0.03 -21.68 -2.21
C GLY A 469 0.82 -22.22 -3.40
N SER A 470 2.14 -21.99 -3.44
CA SER A 470 2.99 -22.43 -4.55
C SER A 470 3.11 -23.96 -4.67
N PRO A 471 3.48 -24.72 -3.61
CA PRO A 471 3.49 -26.18 -3.70
C PRO A 471 2.08 -26.77 -3.89
N GLN A 472 1.05 -26.16 -3.28
CA GLN A 472 -0.36 -26.56 -3.51
C GLN A 472 -0.72 -26.46 -5.00
N LEU A 473 -0.45 -25.33 -5.64
CA LEU A 473 -0.82 -25.11 -7.04
C LEU A 473 0.00 -25.98 -8.00
N LEU A 474 1.28 -26.23 -7.72
CA LEU A 474 2.07 -27.21 -8.47
C LEU A 474 1.40 -28.59 -8.42
N MET A 475 1.03 -29.05 -7.22
CA MET A 475 0.35 -30.34 -7.07
C MET A 475 -1.01 -30.37 -7.77
N LEU A 476 -1.86 -29.35 -7.62
CA LEU A 476 -3.15 -29.24 -8.33
C LEU A 476 -2.98 -29.23 -9.86
N SER A 477 -1.81 -28.80 -10.33
CA SER A 477 -1.45 -28.78 -11.75
C SER A 477 -0.77 -30.06 -12.25
N GLY A 478 -0.70 -31.10 -11.43
CA GLY A 478 -0.13 -32.40 -11.79
C GLY A 478 1.39 -32.48 -11.62
N VAL A 479 2.00 -31.56 -10.88
CA VAL A 479 3.46 -31.51 -10.60
C VAL A 479 3.68 -31.80 -9.12
N GLY A 480 4.08 -33.02 -8.78
CA GLY A 480 4.23 -33.44 -7.38
C GLY A 480 4.35 -34.95 -7.20
N PRO A 481 4.31 -35.47 -5.96
CA PRO A 481 4.44 -36.90 -5.70
C PRO A 481 3.31 -37.71 -6.36
N ARG A 482 3.64 -38.53 -7.36
CA ARG A 482 2.65 -39.24 -8.21
C ARG A 482 1.57 -39.97 -7.41
N ALA A 483 1.98 -40.78 -6.43
CA ALA A 483 1.05 -41.59 -5.64
C ALA A 483 0.04 -40.72 -4.88
N HIS A 484 0.47 -39.56 -4.36
CA HIS A 484 -0.42 -38.61 -3.68
C HIS A 484 -1.38 -37.94 -4.67
N LEU A 485 -0.85 -37.49 -5.82
CA LEU A 485 -1.67 -36.85 -6.87
C LEU A 485 -2.76 -37.77 -7.40
N GLU A 486 -2.42 -39.03 -7.69
CA GLU A 486 -3.37 -40.05 -8.14
C GLU A 486 -4.42 -40.34 -7.05
N ALA A 487 -4.02 -40.43 -5.78
CA ALA A 487 -4.94 -40.65 -4.66
C ALA A 487 -5.93 -39.47 -4.44
N GLN A 488 -5.52 -38.25 -4.78
CA GLN A 488 -6.36 -37.04 -4.71
C GLN A 488 -7.19 -36.79 -5.98
N GLY A 489 -7.09 -37.67 -6.99
CA GLY A 489 -7.82 -37.53 -8.25
C GLY A 489 -7.28 -36.42 -9.16
N VAL A 490 -6.01 -36.02 -9.01
CA VAL A 490 -5.37 -35.05 -9.89
C VAL A 490 -4.93 -35.74 -11.19
N ASP A 491 -5.65 -35.46 -12.27
CA ASP A 491 -5.40 -36.01 -13.61
C ASP A 491 -5.26 -34.88 -14.66
N PRO A 492 -4.30 -34.95 -15.60
CA PRO A 492 -3.14 -35.85 -15.62
C PRO A 492 -2.07 -35.48 -14.59
N VAL A 493 -1.35 -36.49 -14.11
CA VAL A 493 -0.02 -36.29 -13.50
C VAL A 493 0.96 -35.91 -14.61
N VAL A 494 1.40 -34.65 -14.60
CA VAL A 494 2.31 -34.07 -15.60
C VAL A 494 3.73 -34.57 -15.40
N ILE A 495 4.21 -34.54 -14.15
CA ILE A 495 5.52 -35.06 -13.77
C ILE A 495 5.50 -35.55 -12.32
N ASP A 496 6.14 -36.71 -12.09
CA ASP A 496 6.37 -37.19 -10.73
C ASP A 496 7.53 -36.41 -10.12
N HIS A 497 7.20 -35.53 -9.18
CA HIS A 497 8.15 -34.64 -8.53
C HIS A 497 8.04 -34.79 -7.00
N PRO A 498 8.65 -35.83 -6.41
CA PRO A 498 8.42 -36.22 -5.01
C PRO A 498 8.82 -35.15 -3.98
N MET A 499 9.63 -34.17 -4.39
CA MET A 499 10.08 -33.11 -3.50
C MET A 499 9.11 -31.93 -3.36
N VAL A 500 8.07 -31.82 -4.20
CA VAL A 500 7.07 -30.75 -4.05
C VAL A 500 6.29 -30.97 -2.75
N GLY A 501 6.17 -29.92 -1.95
CA GLY A 501 5.52 -29.95 -0.64
C GLY A 501 6.41 -30.51 0.48
N GLN A 502 7.61 -31.01 0.20
CA GLN A 502 8.50 -31.55 1.23
C GLN A 502 9.36 -30.47 1.87
N GLY A 503 9.87 -30.73 3.09
CA GLY A 503 10.80 -29.85 3.79
C GLY A 503 10.15 -28.53 4.26
N MET A 504 8.87 -28.56 4.62
CA MET A 504 8.20 -27.42 5.25
C MET A 504 8.87 -27.10 6.58
N GLY A 505 9.21 -25.83 6.80
CA GLY A 505 9.74 -25.33 8.07
C GLY A 505 8.88 -24.20 8.60
N ASP A 506 8.71 -24.15 9.92
CA ASP A 506 8.16 -22.97 10.59
C ASP A 506 8.97 -22.73 11.85
N ASN A 507 9.50 -21.52 11.99
CA ASN A 507 10.35 -21.18 13.13
C ASN A 507 9.51 -21.21 14.41
N PRO A 508 9.87 -22.07 15.40
CA PRO A 508 9.17 -22.09 16.67
C PRO A 508 9.25 -20.74 17.39
N MET A 509 8.12 -20.30 17.93
CA MET A 509 8.01 -19.17 18.85
C MET A 509 7.62 -19.65 20.24
N ASN A 510 8.24 -19.11 21.27
CA ASN A 510 7.72 -19.15 22.64
C ASN A 510 7.78 -17.74 23.22
N SER A 511 6.81 -17.42 24.07
CA SER A 511 6.64 -16.07 24.61
C SER A 511 6.39 -16.08 26.11
N VAL A 512 6.61 -14.92 26.72
CA VAL A 512 6.31 -14.62 28.12
C VAL A 512 5.52 -13.32 28.15
N ILE A 513 4.29 -13.38 28.67
CA ILE A 513 3.49 -12.19 28.99
C ILE A 513 4.01 -11.59 30.30
N VAL A 514 4.16 -10.28 30.29
CA VAL A 514 4.63 -9.47 31.41
C VAL A 514 3.52 -8.50 31.79
N PRO A 515 2.73 -8.82 32.82
CA PRO A 515 1.73 -7.89 33.35
C PRO A 515 2.41 -6.66 33.95
N SER A 516 1.91 -5.48 33.59
CA SER A 516 2.51 -4.20 33.96
C SER A 516 1.70 -3.50 35.05
N PRO A 517 2.33 -2.96 36.11
CA PRO A 517 1.64 -2.17 37.13
C PRO A 517 1.22 -0.78 36.65
N GLN A 518 1.67 -0.37 35.46
CA GLN A 518 1.38 0.90 34.81
C GLN A 518 0.91 0.67 33.37
N PRO A 519 0.08 1.57 32.79
CA PRO A 519 -0.30 1.48 31.39
C PRO A 519 0.93 1.44 30.48
N VAL A 520 0.82 0.66 29.40
CA VAL A 520 1.87 0.47 28.40
C VAL A 520 1.33 0.90 27.05
N GLU A 521 2.15 1.62 26.30
CA GLU A 521 1.79 2.10 24.98
C GLU A 521 1.68 0.94 23.97
N LEU A 522 0.87 1.14 22.93
CA LEU A 522 0.83 0.24 21.78
C LEU A 522 2.18 0.31 21.06
N SER A 523 2.91 -0.80 21.04
CA SER A 523 4.12 -0.95 20.25
C SER A 523 4.21 -2.35 19.66
N LEU A 524 4.49 -2.43 18.35
CA LEU A 524 4.90 -3.68 17.71
C LEU A 524 6.43 -3.82 17.78
N PRO A 525 7.02 -4.97 17.37
CA PRO A 525 8.47 -5.13 17.43
C PRO A 525 9.21 -4.01 16.69
N GLN A 526 10.14 -3.37 17.40
CA GLN A 526 11.08 -2.35 16.88
C GLN A 526 12.53 -2.69 17.25
N VAL A 527 12.69 -3.44 18.35
CA VAL A 527 13.97 -3.85 18.92
C VAL A 527 14.09 -5.37 18.84
N VAL A 528 15.28 -5.85 18.49
CA VAL A 528 15.62 -7.27 18.53
C VAL A 528 16.96 -7.51 19.22
N GLY A 529 17.01 -8.57 20.03
CA GLY A 529 18.25 -9.19 20.51
C GLY A 529 18.59 -10.43 19.70
N ILE A 530 19.69 -10.39 18.94
CA ILE A 530 20.18 -11.50 18.12
C ILE A 530 21.32 -12.19 18.87
N THR A 531 21.07 -13.41 19.34
CA THR A 531 22.00 -14.15 20.20
C THR A 531 22.98 -15.01 19.39
N ARG A 532 24.17 -15.28 19.95
CA ARG A 532 25.19 -16.15 19.32
C ARG A 532 24.76 -17.62 19.19
N PHE A 533 23.77 -18.03 19.96
CA PHE A 533 23.24 -19.40 19.96
C PHE A 533 22.00 -19.55 19.06
N GLY A 534 21.63 -18.52 18.28
CA GLY A 534 20.60 -18.64 17.25
C GLY A 534 19.16 -18.49 17.76
N ASN A 535 18.94 -17.57 18.70
CA ASN A 535 17.61 -17.03 19.02
C ASN A 535 17.53 -15.54 18.73
N PHE A 536 16.36 -15.12 18.26
CA PHE A 536 16.03 -13.71 18.06
C PHE A 536 14.91 -13.32 19.02
N ILE A 537 15.20 -12.39 19.94
CA ILE A 537 14.30 -11.99 21.02
C ILE A 537 13.71 -10.63 20.69
N GLU A 538 12.39 -10.57 20.63
CA GLU A 538 11.60 -9.39 20.24
C GLU A 538 10.46 -9.20 21.25
N GLY A 539 9.73 -8.09 21.14
CA GLY A 539 8.56 -7.87 21.99
C GLY A 539 7.59 -6.85 21.44
N PHE A 540 6.38 -6.86 21.98
CA PHE A 540 5.31 -5.92 21.68
C PHE A 540 4.51 -5.60 22.96
N SER A 541 3.75 -4.52 22.93
CA SER A 541 2.96 -4.07 24.08
C SER A 541 1.65 -3.39 23.66
N GLY A 542 0.72 -3.27 24.62
CA GLY A 542 -0.50 -2.46 24.49
C GLY A 542 -1.50 -2.98 23.45
N LEU A 543 -1.51 -4.30 23.18
CA LEU A 543 -2.45 -4.87 22.22
C LEU A 543 -3.83 -5.07 22.86
N SER A 544 -4.84 -4.44 22.27
CA SER A 544 -6.25 -4.67 22.61
C SER A 544 -6.86 -5.72 21.68
N LEU A 545 -7.38 -6.82 22.24
CA LEU A 545 -8.07 -7.86 21.49
C LEU A 545 -9.59 -7.74 21.65
N SER A 546 -10.33 -7.80 20.54
CA SER A 546 -11.79 -7.79 20.55
C SER A 546 -12.41 -9.10 21.05
N TYR A 547 -13.66 -9.05 21.52
CA TYR A 547 -14.43 -10.21 22.01
C TYR A 547 -14.48 -11.41 21.03
N ASN A 548 -14.56 -11.16 19.71
CA ASN A 548 -14.55 -12.23 18.69
C ASN A 548 -13.18 -12.95 18.62
N LEU A 549 -12.08 -12.26 18.92
CA LEU A 549 -10.74 -12.85 19.02
C LEU A 549 -10.62 -13.77 20.23
N THR A 550 -11.21 -13.39 21.37
CA THR A 550 -11.27 -14.24 22.57
C THR A 550 -11.95 -15.58 22.27
N ARG A 551 -13.03 -15.57 21.46
CA ARG A 551 -13.66 -16.83 21.00
C ARG A 551 -12.71 -17.72 20.20
N MET A 552 -11.85 -17.17 19.34
CA MET A 552 -10.90 -17.98 18.57
C MET A 552 -9.87 -18.68 19.48
N PHE A 553 -9.37 -17.98 20.51
CA PHE A 553 -8.46 -18.55 21.49
C PHE A 553 -9.12 -19.67 22.32
N PHE A 554 -10.41 -19.57 22.65
CA PHE A 554 -11.06 -20.52 23.58
C PHE A 554 -12.03 -21.55 22.95
N GLU A 555 -12.53 -21.36 21.71
CA GLU A 555 -13.59 -22.20 21.13
C GLU A 555 -13.11 -23.25 20.10
N THR A 556 -11.81 -23.37 19.82
CA THR A 556 -11.34 -24.38 18.84
C THR A 556 -11.30 -25.79 19.46
N ARG A 557 -12.46 -26.48 19.40
CA ARG A 557 -12.72 -27.92 19.64
C ARG A 557 -12.70 -28.46 21.09
N LEU A 558 -13.37 -27.78 22.02
CA LEU A 558 -13.79 -28.41 23.28
C LEU A 558 -15.31 -28.52 23.36
N SER A 559 -15.81 -29.69 23.79
CA SER A 559 -17.23 -29.96 23.99
C SER A 559 -17.89 -28.87 24.84
N THR A 560 -19.04 -28.41 24.37
CA THR A 560 -19.85 -27.24 24.78
C THR A 560 -20.34 -27.20 26.24
N GLN A 561 -19.86 -28.07 27.14
CA GLN A 561 -20.35 -28.14 28.54
C GLN A 561 -19.34 -27.68 29.61
N SER A 562 -18.03 -27.77 29.37
CA SER A 562 -17.02 -27.46 30.41
C SER A 562 -16.61 -25.99 30.47
N ILE A 563 -16.80 -25.23 29.40
CA ILE A 563 -16.35 -23.83 29.29
C ILE A 563 -17.47 -22.87 29.69
N THR A 564 -18.72 -23.20 29.40
CA THR A 564 -19.90 -22.40 29.75
C THR A 564 -20.02 -22.21 31.27
N SER A 565 -19.59 -23.20 32.06
CA SER A 565 -19.53 -23.09 33.53
C SER A 565 -18.35 -22.26 34.03
N PHE A 566 -17.21 -22.27 33.33
CA PHE A 566 -16.04 -21.46 33.67
C PHE A 566 -16.29 -19.98 33.34
N ILE A 567 -16.82 -19.69 32.15
CA ILE A 567 -17.13 -18.33 31.65
C ILE A 567 -18.26 -17.69 32.46
N ASN A 568 -19.30 -18.44 32.86
CA ASN A 568 -20.40 -17.90 33.68
C ASN A 568 -20.04 -17.66 35.15
N SER A 569 -18.89 -18.17 35.64
CA SER A 569 -18.49 -18.02 37.05
C SER A 569 -17.63 -16.78 37.32
N SER A 570 -17.22 -16.08 36.27
CA SER A 570 -16.45 -14.84 36.34
C SER A 570 -17.28 -13.69 35.75
N ASP A 571 -17.77 -12.79 36.59
CA ASP A 571 -18.41 -11.52 36.20
C ASP A 571 -17.43 -10.65 35.39
N PHE A 572 -17.35 -10.88 34.08
CA PHE A 572 -16.55 -10.06 33.16
C PHE A 572 -17.43 -9.52 32.04
N GLN A 573 -18.04 -8.37 32.31
CA GLN A 573 -18.83 -7.58 31.37
C GLN A 573 -17.95 -6.61 30.56
N LEU A 574 -16.75 -7.03 30.15
CA LEU A 574 -15.82 -6.22 29.33
C LEU A 574 -15.44 -6.98 28.05
N ASN A 575 -15.77 -6.40 26.90
CA ASN A 575 -15.60 -6.94 25.54
C ASN A 575 -14.15 -6.89 25.00
N LEU A 576 -13.16 -6.59 25.84
CA LEU A 576 -11.76 -6.36 25.44
C LEU A 576 -10.80 -7.04 26.42
N ILE A 577 -9.80 -7.76 25.90
CA ILE A 577 -8.62 -8.22 26.67
C ILE A 577 -7.45 -7.32 26.30
N GLU A 578 -6.86 -6.68 27.30
CA GLU A 578 -5.66 -5.85 27.15
C GLU A 578 -4.44 -6.72 27.47
N ILE A 579 -3.54 -6.86 26.50
CA ILE A 579 -2.24 -7.51 26.70
C ILE A 579 -1.23 -6.41 26.96
N ASP A 580 -0.74 -6.33 28.20
CA ASP A 580 0.25 -5.34 28.61
C ASP A 580 1.53 -5.46 27.78
N GLY A 581 2.39 -6.42 28.08
CA GLY A 581 3.65 -6.62 27.37
C GLY A 581 3.92 -8.09 27.09
N VAL A 582 4.54 -8.36 25.93
CA VAL A 582 5.00 -9.69 25.53
C VAL A 582 6.43 -9.60 25.08
N ILE A 583 7.27 -10.50 25.60
CA ILE A 583 8.59 -10.78 25.05
C ILE A 583 8.57 -12.19 24.49
N PHE A 584 9.02 -12.37 23.27
CA PHE A 584 9.04 -13.65 22.59
C PHE A 584 10.39 -13.92 21.95
N GLN A 585 10.67 -15.19 21.74
CA GLN A 585 11.83 -15.64 20.99
C GLN A 585 11.40 -16.34 19.70
N LYS A 586 12.20 -16.18 18.66
CA LYS A 586 12.21 -16.99 17.46
C LYS A 586 13.45 -17.87 17.46
N VAL A 587 13.28 -19.17 17.26
CA VAL A 587 14.38 -20.12 17.05
C VAL A 587 14.87 -20.06 15.59
N ASP A 588 16.16 -19.84 15.39
CA ASP A 588 16.80 -19.81 14.07
C ASP A 588 16.82 -21.19 13.39
N GLY A 589 16.76 -21.19 12.05
CA GLY A 589 16.60 -22.36 11.20
C GLY A 589 15.14 -22.44 10.71
N PRO A 590 14.32 -23.38 11.22
CA PRO A 590 14.65 -24.40 12.24
C PRO A 590 15.49 -25.55 11.64
N PHE A 591 15.79 -26.61 12.39
CA PHE A 591 16.28 -27.89 11.84
C PHE A 591 15.13 -28.85 11.55
N SER A 592 14.11 -28.85 12.40
CA SER A 592 12.89 -29.64 12.21
C SER A 592 12.23 -29.32 10.88
N ARG A 593 11.83 -30.34 10.13
CA ARG A 593 11.18 -30.22 8.82
C ARG A 593 10.00 -31.16 8.73
N GLY A 594 8.91 -30.69 8.15
CA GLY A 594 7.79 -31.53 7.79
C GLY A 594 7.45 -31.42 6.30
N TYR A 595 6.17 -31.49 6.00
CA TYR A 595 5.66 -31.64 4.63
C TYR A 595 4.25 -31.06 4.51
N LEU A 596 3.83 -30.87 3.26
CA LEU A 596 2.53 -30.34 2.85
C LEU A 596 1.88 -31.30 1.87
N GLU A 597 0.60 -31.56 2.10
CA GLU A 597 -0.22 -32.45 1.27
C GLU A 597 -1.54 -31.78 0.89
N LEU A 598 -2.00 -32.03 -0.34
CA LEU A 598 -3.37 -31.69 -0.72
C LEU A 598 -4.38 -32.45 0.17
N ARG A 599 -5.36 -31.72 0.70
CA ARG A 599 -6.54 -32.30 1.37
C ARG A 599 -7.68 -32.60 0.38
N ASN A 600 -7.75 -31.82 -0.69
CA ASN A 600 -8.72 -31.90 -1.77
C ASN A 600 -8.19 -31.12 -2.99
N THR A 601 -9.01 -31.03 -4.04
CA THR A 601 -8.67 -30.34 -5.30
C THR A 601 -9.20 -28.90 -5.38
N ASN A 602 -9.75 -28.35 -4.29
CA ASN A 602 -10.24 -26.98 -4.25
C ASN A 602 -9.08 -26.02 -3.89
N PRO A 603 -8.67 -25.11 -4.79
CA PRO A 603 -7.55 -24.19 -4.54
C PRO A 603 -7.82 -23.18 -3.41
N ASP A 604 -9.08 -22.90 -3.07
CA ASP A 604 -9.41 -21.97 -1.98
C ASP A 604 -9.16 -22.57 -0.59
N ASP A 605 -9.19 -23.90 -0.48
CA ASP A 605 -8.98 -24.59 0.79
C ASP A 605 -7.50 -24.63 1.18
N ASN A 606 -7.22 -24.60 2.48
CA ASN A 606 -5.86 -24.78 2.97
C ASN A 606 -5.40 -26.24 2.80
N PRO A 607 -4.18 -26.50 2.32
CA PRO A 607 -3.60 -27.83 2.33
C PRO A 607 -3.37 -28.32 3.78
N SER A 608 -3.09 -29.61 3.96
CA SER A 608 -2.56 -30.14 5.22
C SER A 608 -1.07 -29.81 5.28
N VAL A 609 -0.59 -29.41 6.46
CA VAL A 609 0.82 -29.08 6.66
C VAL A 609 1.27 -29.54 8.03
N THR A 610 2.43 -30.18 8.06
CA THR A 610 3.16 -30.60 9.26
C THR A 610 4.50 -29.87 9.28
N PHE A 611 4.89 -29.33 10.44
CA PHE A 611 6.20 -28.67 10.61
C PHE A 611 7.15 -29.45 11.52
N ASN A 612 6.64 -30.38 12.32
CA ASN A 612 7.39 -31.19 13.27
C ASN A 612 8.11 -30.34 14.34
N TYR A 613 7.44 -29.34 14.92
CA TYR A 613 8.07 -28.43 15.90
C TYR A 613 8.78 -29.19 17.03
N TYR A 614 10.06 -28.88 17.24
CA TYR A 614 10.95 -29.48 18.24
C TYR A 614 11.18 -30.99 18.08
N GLN A 615 11.03 -31.52 16.86
CA GLN A 615 11.47 -32.89 16.56
C GLN A 615 12.99 -33.00 16.68
N GLU A 616 13.73 -32.00 16.20
CA GLU A 616 15.19 -31.95 16.32
C GLU A 616 15.63 -31.33 17.66
N PRO A 617 16.58 -31.94 18.38
CA PRO A 617 16.99 -31.51 19.71
C PRO A 617 17.66 -30.12 19.73
N GLU A 618 18.30 -29.72 18.63
CA GLU A 618 18.96 -28.42 18.47
C GLU A 618 17.97 -27.27 18.57
N ASP A 619 16.79 -27.40 17.95
CA ASP A 619 15.73 -26.39 18.03
C ASP A 619 15.24 -26.22 19.47
N LEU A 620 15.12 -27.35 20.19
CA LEU A 620 14.66 -27.36 21.57
C LEU A 620 15.70 -26.77 22.53
N GLU A 621 16.99 -27.04 22.32
CA GLU A 621 18.07 -26.43 23.11
C GLU A 621 18.11 -24.91 22.92
N LYS A 622 17.94 -24.44 21.68
CA LYS A 622 17.80 -23.00 21.40
C LYS A 622 16.62 -22.42 22.16
N CYS A 623 15.44 -23.05 22.11
CA CYS A 623 14.28 -22.55 22.83
C CYS A 623 14.53 -22.40 24.34
N VAL A 624 15.19 -23.37 24.98
CA VAL A 624 15.49 -23.27 26.41
C VAL A 624 16.38 -22.06 26.71
N LYS A 625 17.48 -21.90 25.96
CA LYS A 625 18.42 -20.79 26.17
C LYS A 625 17.77 -19.43 25.98
N GLY A 626 16.92 -19.26 24.97
CA GLY A 626 16.28 -17.97 24.77
C GLY A 626 15.15 -17.69 25.77
N LEU A 627 14.45 -18.70 26.31
CA LEU A 627 13.55 -18.50 27.47
C LEU A 627 14.31 -18.06 28.72
N GLU A 628 15.49 -18.65 28.98
CA GLU A 628 16.37 -18.22 30.07
C GLU A 628 16.77 -16.75 29.89
N THR A 629 17.20 -16.36 28.70
CA THR A 629 17.53 -14.95 28.38
C THR A 629 16.31 -14.03 28.52
N ILE A 630 15.12 -14.44 28.08
CA ILE A 630 13.89 -13.63 28.27
C ILE A 630 13.61 -13.39 29.76
N ILE A 631 13.78 -14.41 30.60
CA ILE A 631 13.60 -14.26 32.06
C ILE A 631 14.64 -13.29 32.64
N GLU A 632 15.89 -13.33 32.17
CA GLU A 632 16.94 -12.38 32.56
C GLU A 632 16.58 -10.94 32.14
N VAL A 633 16.09 -10.76 30.91
CA VAL A 633 15.60 -9.46 30.41
C VAL A 633 14.48 -8.92 31.31
N ILE A 634 13.49 -9.75 31.65
CA ILE A 634 12.37 -9.35 32.51
C ILE A 634 12.85 -9.00 33.93
N ASN A 635 13.94 -9.61 34.41
CA ASN A 635 14.51 -9.34 35.73
C ASN A 635 15.50 -8.18 35.75
N SER A 636 15.82 -7.59 34.60
CA SER A 636 16.70 -6.42 34.48
C SER A 636 16.13 -5.19 35.21
N ASN A 637 17.02 -4.25 35.54
CA ASN A 637 16.64 -2.96 36.11
C ASN A 637 15.78 -2.14 35.13
N ALA A 638 16.02 -2.27 33.82
CA ALA A 638 15.22 -1.67 32.77
C ALA A 638 13.72 -2.02 32.85
N PHE A 639 13.37 -3.27 33.21
CA PHE A 639 11.98 -3.72 33.34
C PHE A 639 11.35 -3.50 34.72
N SER A 640 12.09 -2.96 35.69
CA SER A 640 11.61 -2.79 37.07
C SER A 640 10.30 -1.97 37.19
N LYS A 641 10.05 -1.05 36.25
CA LYS A 641 8.81 -0.24 36.20
C LYS A 641 7.63 -0.95 35.54
N TYR A 642 7.90 -1.95 34.72
CA TYR A 642 6.90 -2.68 33.92
C TYR A 642 6.56 -4.05 34.50
N LYS A 643 7.11 -4.40 35.67
CA LYS A 643 6.94 -5.69 36.31
C LYS A 643 6.58 -5.50 37.78
N TYR A 644 5.63 -6.27 38.28
CA TYR A 644 5.35 -6.35 39.71
C TYR A 644 6.56 -6.88 40.50
N LEU A 645 6.90 -6.24 41.61
CA LEU A 645 8.05 -6.58 42.48
C LEU A 645 8.15 -8.07 42.85
N ASN A 646 7.01 -8.72 43.07
CA ASN A 646 6.95 -10.13 43.49
C ASN A 646 6.83 -11.12 42.34
N ALA A 647 6.70 -10.66 41.08
CA ALA A 647 6.53 -11.57 39.95
C ALA A 647 7.81 -12.38 39.70
N THR A 648 7.73 -13.70 39.85
CA THR A 648 8.85 -14.59 39.54
C THR A 648 8.77 -15.08 38.09
N GLY A 649 9.91 -15.43 37.48
CA GLY A 649 9.92 -16.01 36.13
C GLY A 649 8.98 -17.23 36.02
N ARG A 650 8.92 -18.05 37.06
CA ARG A 650 8.03 -19.21 37.12
C ARG A 650 6.54 -18.84 37.13
N GLU A 651 6.14 -17.79 37.83
CA GLU A 651 4.75 -17.31 37.80
C GLU A 651 4.36 -16.81 36.41
N LEU A 652 5.28 -16.13 35.71
CA LEU A 652 5.08 -15.67 34.34
C LEU A 652 4.94 -16.85 33.36
N LEU A 653 5.80 -17.87 33.48
CA LEU A 653 5.68 -19.11 32.71
C LEU A 653 4.35 -19.83 33.02
N ASN A 654 3.95 -19.90 34.29
CA ASN A 654 2.68 -20.53 34.66
C ASN A 654 1.46 -19.83 34.05
N ARG A 655 1.49 -18.50 33.91
CA ARG A 655 0.46 -17.74 33.20
C ARG A 655 0.39 -18.14 31.73
N MET A 656 1.54 -18.22 31.06
CA MET A 656 1.63 -18.65 29.67
C MET A 656 1.10 -20.07 29.45
N LEU A 657 1.44 -21.01 30.35
CA LEU A 657 0.94 -22.40 30.27
C LEU A 657 -0.60 -22.49 30.38
N GLY A 658 -1.20 -21.57 31.13
CA GLY A 658 -2.65 -21.47 31.27
C GLY A 658 -3.38 -21.00 30.00
N LEU A 659 -2.67 -20.37 29.06
CA LEU A 659 -3.28 -19.84 27.83
C LEU A 659 -3.41 -20.88 26.73
N PRO A 660 -4.51 -20.89 25.97
CA PRO A 660 -4.73 -21.80 24.85
C PRO A 660 -3.90 -21.42 23.60
N THR A 661 -2.56 -21.42 23.70
CA THR A 661 -1.67 -20.98 22.62
C THR A 661 -1.61 -21.95 21.43
N ASN A 662 -1.93 -23.22 21.65
CA ASN A 662 -1.98 -24.30 20.67
C ASN A 662 -2.92 -25.43 21.17
N LEU A 663 -3.12 -26.47 20.34
CA LEU A 663 -3.92 -27.66 20.63
C LEU A 663 -3.09 -28.85 21.16
N ARG A 664 -1.83 -28.62 21.55
CA ARG A 664 -0.94 -29.68 22.04
C ARG A 664 -1.29 -30.04 23.50
N PRO A 665 -1.03 -31.29 23.92
CA PRO A 665 -1.16 -31.68 25.32
C PRO A 665 -0.29 -30.81 26.23
N ARG A 666 -0.81 -30.46 27.41
CA ARG A 666 -0.09 -29.66 28.41
C ARG A 666 0.18 -30.44 29.67
N HIS A 667 1.35 -30.17 30.24
CA HIS A 667 1.81 -30.77 31.48
C HIS A 667 1.97 -29.66 32.51
N VAL A 668 1.20 -29.69 33.60
CA VAL A 668 1.30 -28.68 34.69
C VAL A 668 2.72 -28.60 35.27
N THR A 669 3.47 -29.71 35.21
CA THR A 669 4.86 -29.79 35.65
C THR A 669 5.86 -29.13 34.67
N SER A 670 5.43 -28.70 33.47
CA SER A 670 6.31 -28.11 32.47
C SER A 670 6.92 -26.78 32.92
N VAL A 671 6.27 -26.04 33.83
CA VAL A 671 6.84 -24.82 34.44
C VAL A 671 8.15 -25.07 35.20
N PHE A 672 8.50 -26.33 35.50
CA PHE A 672 9.76 -26.74 36.13
C PHE A 672 10.77 -27.34 35.14
N ASN A 673 10.37 -27.52 33.88
CA ASN A 673 11.20 -28.12 32.84
C ASN A 673 11.00 -27.32 31.55
N LEU A 674 11.91 -26.37 31.30
CA LEU A 674 11.83 -25.48 30.15
C LEU A 674 11.76 -26.22 28.81
N ARG A 675 12.32 -27.43 28.68
CA ARG A 675 12.17 -28.25 27.46
C ARG A 675 10.71 -28.64 27.24
N GLN A 676 10.05 -29.15 28.28
CA GLN A 676 8.63 -29.49 28.18
C GLN A 676 7.78 -28.24 28.00
N PHE A 677 8.17 -27.13 28.65
CA PHE A 677 7.47 -25.85 28.49
C PHE A 677 7.52 -25.35 27.04
N CYS A 678 8.69 -25.42 26.40
CA CYS A 678 8.86 -25.10 24.98
C CYS A 678 7.87 -25.87 24.11
N ILE A 679 7.82 -27.20 24.30
CA ILE A 679 6.94 -28.11 23.55
C ILE A 679 5.45 -27.80 23.79
N ASP A 680 5.05 -27.62 25.04
CA ASP A 680 3.65 -27.45 25.44
C ASP A 680 3.10 -26.08 25.01
N THR A 681 3.94 -25.06 24.92
CA THR A 681 3.52 -23.66 24.67
C THR A 681 3.92 -23.11 23.30
N VAL A 682 4.51 -23.94 22.43
CA VAL A 682 4.98 -23.53 21.10
C VAL A 682 3.89 -22.83 20.30
N MET A 683 4.28 -21.76 19.63
CA MET A 683 3.46 -21.00 18.69
C MET A 683 4.21 -20.87 17.37
N SER A 684 3.50 -20.54 16.30
CA SER A 684 4.13 -20.05 15.09
C SER A 684 4.59 -18.61 15.30
N VAL A 685 5.75 -18.24 14.74
CA VAL A 685 6.12 -16.82 14.52
C VAL A 685 5.64 -16.32 13.15
N TRP A 686 4.82 -17.11 12.45
CA TRP A 686 4.31 -16.83 11.11
C TRP A 686 5.40 -16.64 10.03
N HIS A 687 6.58 -17.24 10.24
CA HIS A 687 7.70 -17.21 9.28
C HIS A 687 7.93 -18.58 8.61
N TYR A 688 6.85 -19.31 8.35
CA TYR A 688 6.91 -20.60 7.67
C TYR A 688 7.37 -20.47 6.22
N HIS A 689 8.08 -21.48 5.75
CA HIS A 689 8.79 -21.50 4.47
C HIS A 689 9.02 -22.94 3.99
N GLY A 690 9.56 -23.09 2.77
CA GLY A 690 9.81 -24.40 2.16
C GLY A 690 8.65 -24.93 1.32
N GLY A 691 8.81 -26.16 0.81
CA GLY A 691 7.86 -26.83 -0.08
C GLY A 691 8.27 -26.79 -1.57
N CYS A 692 9.07 -25.80 -1.98
CA CYS A 692 9.61 -25.67 -3.34
C CYS A 692 11.10 -25.28 -3.34
N GLN A 693 11.91 -25.88 -2.46
CA GLN A 693 13.26 -25.39 -2.19
C GLN A 693 14.20 -25.42 -3.40
N VAL A 694 15.11 -24.44 -3.44
CA VAL A 694 16.25 -24.41 -4.38
C VAL A 694 17.09 -25.69 -4.23
N GLY A 695 17.50 -26.26 -5.36
CA GLY A 695 18.25 -27.52 -5.44
C GLY A 695 17.40 -28.78 -5.24
N ARG A 696 16.11 -28.65 -4.90
CA ARG A 696 15.20 -29.80 -4.70
C ARG A 696 14.00 -29.77 -5.65
N VAL A 697 13.36 -28.61 -5.80
CA VAL A 697 12.20 -28.38 -6.67
C VAL A 697 12.49 -27.35 -7.75
N VAL A 698 13.26 -26.32 -7.42
CA VAL A 698 13.74 -25.33 -8.38
C VAL A 698 15.25 -25.32 -8.48
N ASP A 699 15.80 -24.89 -9.60
CA ASP A 699 17.24 -24.65 -9.76
C ASP A 699 17.67 -23.29 -9.17
N LYS A 700 18.95 -22.91 -9.35
CA LYS A 700 19.51 -21.63 -8.88
C LYS A 700 18.99 -20.40 -9.63
N ASP A 701 18.33 -20.62 -10.77
CA ASP A 701 17.58 -19.60 -11.49
C ASP A 701 16.09 -19.65 -11.14
N TYR A 702 15.71 -20.42 -10.11
CA TYR A 702 14.34 -20.57 -9.62
C TYR A 702 13.39 -21.21 -10.64
N LYS A 703 13.91 -21.89 -11.66
CA LYS A 703 13.13 -22.66 -12.64
C LYS A 703 12.76 -24.02 -12.06
N VAL A 704 11.53 -24.45 -12.26
CA VAL A 704 11.04 -25.75 -11.78
C VAL A 704 11.79 -26.87 -12.51
N LEU A 705 12.39 -27.78 -11.74
CA LEU A 705 13.21 -28.85 -12.29
C LEU A 705 12.37 -29.77 -13.19
N GLY A 706 12.84 -29.97 -14.42
CA GLY A 706 12.18 -30.83 -15.39
C GLY A 706 11.01 -30.19 -16.15
N ILE A 707 10.72 -28.90 -15.91
CA ILE A 707 9.64 -28.16 -16.58
C ILE A 707 10.19 -26.87 -17.21
N ASP A 708 9.84 -26.62 -18.47
CA ASP A 708 10.22 -25.38 -19.15
C ASP A 708 9.17 -24.27 -18.92
N ALA A 709 9.64 -23.01 -18.93
CA ALA A 709 8.82 -21.80 -18.80
C ALA A 709 8.02 -21.70 -17.48
N LEU A 710 8.53 -22.28 -16.40
CA LEU A 710 7.91 -22.25 -15.08
C LEU A 710 8.94 -21.93 -13.99
N ARG A 711 8.66 -20.92 -13.16
CA ARG A 711 9.47 -20.57 -11.97
C ARG A 711 8.62 -20.52 -10.70
N VAL A 712 9.29 -20.64 -9.55
CA VAL A 712 8.70 -20.33 -8.23
C VAL A 712 9.59 -19.29 -7.56
N ILE A 713 9.05 -18.13 -7.21
CA ILE A 713 9.79 -17.01 -6.61
C ILE A 713 8.99 -16.47 -5.43
N ASP A 714 9.13 -17.11 -4.28
CA ASP A 714 8.58 -16.71 -2.98
C ASP A 714 9.26 -17.50 -1.84
N GLY A 715 8.76 -17.35 -0.61
CA GLY A 715 9.29 -18.03 0.59
C GLY A 715 9.22 -19.56 0.56
N SER A 716 8.49 -20.19 -0.37
CA SER A 716 8.50 -21.66 -0.54
C SER A 716 9.86 -22.21 -0.98
N THR A 717 10.70 -21.33 -1.53
CA THR A 717 12.01 -21.69 -2.10
C THR A 717 13.15 -21.70 -1.07
N PHE A 718 12.89 -21.17 0.13
CA PHE A 718 13.89 -21.05 1.18
C PHE A 718 14.22 -22.40 1.82
N LEU A 719 15.51 -22.62 2.08
CA LEU A 719 16.01 -23.79 2.82
C LEU A 719 15.93 -23.60 4.34
N LYS A 720 16.06 -22.35 4.79
CA LYS A 720 15.90 -21.89 6.17
C LYS A 720 15.38 -20.46 6.17
N SER A 721 14.90 -19.96 7.30
CA SER A 721 14.57 -18.54 7.46
C SER A 721 15.84 -17.68 7.28
N PRO A 722 15.83 -16.60 6.47
CA PRO A 722 17.04 -15.87 6.11
C PRO A 722 17.57 -14.92 7.21
N GLY A 723 17.03 -14.97 8.44
CA GLY A 723 17.39 -14.08 9.54
C GLY A 723 16.20 -13.83 10.46
N THR A 724 16.12 -12.64 11.08
CA THR A 724 15.07 -12.29 12.05
C THR A 724 13.68 -12.35 11.44
N ASN A 725 13.45 -11.61 10.36
CA ASN A 725 12.16 -11.56 9.66
C ASN A 725 12.40 -11.73 8.16
N PRO A 726 11.64 -12.59 7.46
CA PRO A 726 11.90 -12.90 6.06
C PRO A 726 11.37 -11.82 5.10
N GLN A 727 10.48 -10.92 5.53
CA GLN A 727 9.74 -10.06 4.60
C GLN A 727 10.62 -9.20 3.68
N ALA A 728 11.71 -8.64 4.23
CA ALA A 728 12.66 -7.84 3.46
C ALA A 728 13.26 -8.69 2.34
N THR A 729 13.75 -9.88 2.69
CA THR A 729 14.37 -10.82 1.76
C THR A 729 13.39 -11.33 0.71
N VAL A 730 12.12 -11.54 1.05
CA VAL A 730 11.09 -11.97 0.08
C VAL A 730 10.75 -10.85 -0.91
N MET A 731 10.62 -9.60 -0.45
CA MET A 731 10.44 -8.45 -1.36
C MET A 731 11.66 -8.24 -2.26
N MET A 732 12.86 -8.28 -1.66
CA MET A 732 14.15 -8.19 -2.36
C MET A 732 14.29 -9.29 -3.41
N LEU A 733 13.95 -10.54 -3.08
CA LEU A 733 14.02 -11.68 -4.00
C LEU A 733 13.21 -11.45 -5.28
N GLY A 734 11.98 -10.93 -5.16
CA GLY A 734 11.14 -10.63 -6.33
C GLY A 734 11.79 -9.61 -7.25
N ARG A 735 12.36 -8.54 -6.67
CA ARG A 735 13.10 -7.50 -7.41
C ARG A 735 14.37 -8.05 -8.07
N TYR A 736 15.20 -8.74 -7.29
CA TYR A 736 16.47 -9.35 -7.72
C TYR A 736 16.27 -10.30 -8.90
N MET A 737 15.34 -11.26 -8.75
CA MET A 737 15.06 -12.23 -9.80
C MET A 737 14.40 -11.58 -11.02
N GLY A 738 13.55 -10.57 -10.83
CA GLY A 738 12.99 -9.79 -11.93
C GLY A 738 14.09 -9.13 -12.79
N GLN A 739 15.11 -8.54 -12.16
CA GLN A 739 16.24 -7.96 -12.89
C GLN A 739 17.06 -9.02 -13.62
N LYS A 740 17.29 -10.17 -12.99
CA LYS A 740 17.98 -11.30 -13.61
C LYS A 740 17.24 -11.81 -14.85
N ILE A 741 15.93 -12.02 -14.76
CA ILE A 741 15.08 -12.44 -15.88
C ILE A 741 15.13 -11.43 -17.03
N LEU A 742 15.04 -10.12 -16.75
CA LEU A 742 15.11 -9.10 -17.79
C LEU A 742 16.47 -9.06 -18.50
N ARG A 743 17.58 -9.28 -17.78
CA ARG A 743 18.91 -9.39 -18.40
C ARG A 743 19.05 -10.62 -19.28
N GLU A 744 18.58 -11.77 -18.80
CA GLU A 744 18.53 -13.00 -19.61
C GLU A 744 17.73 -12.78 -20.90
N ARG A 745 16.58 -12.09 -20.81
CA ARG A 745 15.76 -11.72 -21.96
C ARG A 745 16.52 -10.84 -22.96
N ASN A 746 17.16 -9.76 -22.49
CA ASN A 746 17.90 -8.84 -23.35
C ASN A 746 19.08 -9.52 -24.05
N ALA A 747 19.86 -10.31 -23.32
CA ALA A 747 21.00 -11.04 -23.89
C ALA A 747 20.59 -12.09 -24.94
N SER A 748 19.36 -12.61 -24.86
CA SER A 748 18.81 -13.52 -25.87
C SER A 748 18.30 -12.80 -27.12
N GLY A 749 17.91 -11.52 -27.00
CA GLY A 749 17.51 -10.66 -28.11
C GLY A 749 18.70 -10.23 -28.96
N GLU A 750 19.79 -9.80 -28.33
CA GLU A 750 21.03 -9.37 -29.01
C GLU A 750 21.74 -10.50 -29.81
N LYS A 751 21.44 -11.77 -29.53
CA LYS A 751 21.98 -12.91 -30.30
C LYS A 751 21.15 -13.27 -31.54
N ARG A 752 20.03 -12.59 -31.79
CA ARG A 752 19.12 -12.83 -32.92
C ARG A 752 19.11 -11.71 -33.96
N ASP A 753 19.80 -10.60 -33.68
CA ASP A 753 20.15 -9.55 -34.63
C ASP A 753 21.61 -9.72 -35.10
#